data_AF-A0A935LS83-F1
#
_entry.id   AF-A0A935LS83-F1
#
_cell.length_a   1.000
_cell.length_b   1.000
_cell.length_c   1.000
_cell.angle_alpha   90.00
_cell.angle_beta   90.00
_cell.angle_gamma   90.00
#
_symmetry.space_group_name_H-M   'P 1'
#
loop_
_entity.id
_entity.type
_entity.pdbx_description
1 polymer ?
#
loop_
_entity_poly.entity_id
_entity_poly.type
_entity_poly.pdbx_seq_one_letter_code
_entity_poly.pdbx_strand_id
1 'polypeptide(L)'
;MDQHATHQRLTGSNSARRLSALSALFLTLGLFAAQIPVPLARSAAEHFMAGPQLGRLDVSLTLAHTATVTTAQGELATYHVFNATDGGYVIVAGDDLVQPVLAYAPESNFDPADLPTNVAKWLEGYSSGIQLALAANTPQADAVRRQWEELLGGALSTSGMPRAVAPLMQTTWNQAPHYNAQCPGGSVTGCVATAMAQIMKFWNHPATGSGFHQFNHPQYGTLAANFGGTTYAWGSMPNNVSSANSAVATLMYHCGVGVDMQYSPEVSGAWVIQSHSPSTDHNAEYALRTYFGYRSTLSGVARENYAQAQWIDLLRTELDAGRPILYDGFGDGGGHAFVCDGYDDNNFFHFNWGWGGAHNGYFTVNALNPPGTGIGGGSGGYNAGQEVIIGIQPPATSVTYGMALYDYVSPSASTLGYGQAFDVYTNIVNNGTGTFNGDYCAAVFDAAGNFVDYVEVLSGFTLQSNYMYTDGLTFSSTGMYGMLPGTYSVGIYYRPTGGNWVQVANSGSYTNYAQITVVNYNTIALNSSMTVTPSGDLTQGGSVSVNLNIVNDGGSTFVGEYDVSLYNLDGSFAQTIGTYTESNGLPSGYTYLAPYLTFGLATVTVPPGTYLVAALHDPGSGWELTGTGSFSNPITVTVVAPATQPDSYEVNNSVAQAYALPVNFSGNTASVSTQGSNLHVTNDLDHYKLVLAGGYDYTVNARLHDSYNSGNGNTYTADGLFTWSTDGNTWSSTFDDVMADAITVQNGGTVHFRVAPYFAGEVGTYLLQLNLTRTALVGVEEQHGASALAIYPNPTSDRFRVERGVGSGRLNGLVLLDMQGASVKELTVAGSAEFIDVDVSDLAVGTYVLQATMDQGIRNQRLIIAR
;
A
#
# COMPACT_ATOMS: atom_id res chain seq x y z
N MET A 1 27.55 33.30 65.60
CA MET A 1 26.35 34.15 65.45
C MET A 1 25.21 33.21 65.14
N ASP A 2 24.70 32.53 66.17
CA ASP A 2 23.62 32.97 67.07
C ASP A 2 22.26 32.96 66.35
N GLN A 3 21.42 31.95 66.65
CA GLN A 3 20.26 31.98 67.60
C GLN A 3 19.01 32.54 66.90
N HIS A 4 17.78 32.00 66.97
CA HIS A 4 16.98 31.37 68.03
C HIS A 4 15.86 30.54 67.31
N ALA A 5 15.42 29.35 67.74
CA ALA A 5 14.47 29.07 68.84
C ALA A 5 13.15 29.89 68.72
N THR A 6 11.91 29.39 68.83
CA THR A 6 11.39 28.40 69.78
C THR A 6 9.88 28.12 69.57
N HIS A 7 9.42 26.95 70.07
CA HIS A 7 8.16 26.66 70.80
C HIS A 7 6.81 26.45 70.07
N GLN A 8 6.26 25.21 70.09
CA GLN A 8 5.31 24.56 71.05
C GLN A 8 3.84 24.78 70.63
N ARG A 9 2.87 23.85 70.66
CA ARG A 9 2.46 22.72 71.55
C ARG A 9 1.43 21.84 70.76
N LEU A 10 1.50 20.50 70.81
CA LEU A 10 0.71 19.54 71.64
C LEU A 10 -0.82 19.67 71.46
N THR A 11 -1.59 18.61 71.10
CA THR A 11 -1.99 17.46 71.94
C THR A 11 -2.46 16.26 71.09
N GLY A 12 -2.03 15.01 71.29
CA GLY A 12 -2.68 13.97 72.13
C GLY A 12 -3.53 13.01 71.26
N SER A 13 -3.61 11.68 71.38
CA SER A 13 -3.24 10.70 72.42
C SER A 13 -3.30 9.26 71.85
N ASN A 14 -2.51 8.32 72.41
CA ASN A 14 -2.81 6.92 72.76
C ASN A 14 -3.57 6.01 71.75
N SER A 15 -3.24 4.75 71.48
CA SER A 15 -2.58 3.72 72.29
C SER A 15 -2.37 2.43 71.47
N ALA A 16 -1.25 1.76 71.74
CA ALA A 16 -0.91 0.34 71.57
C ALA A 16 -1.93 -0.66 70.97
N ARG A 17 -1.46 -1.55 70.08
CA ARG A 17 -1.23 -2.98 70.40
C ARG A 17 -0.86 -3.85 69.19
N ARG A 18 0.06 -4.79 69.47
CA ARG A 18 0.26 -6.14 68.88
C ARG A 18 1.18 -6.27 67.66
N LEU A 19 2.45 -6.56 67.96
CA LEU A 19 3.27 -7.49 67.18
C LEU A 19 2.56 -8.84 67.09
N SER A 20 2.37 -9.33 65.88
CA SER A 20 2.17 -10.75 65.58
C SER A 20 3.09 -11.09 64.41
N ALA A 21 4.11 -11.89 64.67
CA ALA A 21 4.98 -12.47 63.66
C ALA A 21 4.16 -13.39 62.75
N LEU A 22 4.35 -13.28 61.43
CA LEU A 22 4.00 -14.36 60.50
C LEU A 22 5.12 -14.51 59.48
N SER A 23 5.59 -15.75 59.39
CA SER A 23 6.77 -16.24 58.72
C SER A 23 6.81 -15.91 57.23
N ALA A 24 7.91 -15.30 56.77
CA ALA A 24 8.26 -15.21 55.36
C ALA A 24 8.67 -16.60 54.85
N LEU A 25 7.75 -17.29 54.18
CA LEU A 25 8.06 -18.43 53.34
C LEU A 25 8.66 -17.87 52.05
N PHE A 26 10.00 -17.85 51.95
CA PHE A 26 10.68 -17.62 50.68
C PHE A 26 10.34 -18.78 49.73
N LEU A 27 9.31 -18.59 48.91
CA LEU A 27 9.13 -19.38 47.70
C LEU A 27 10.22 -18.91 46.73
N THR A 28 11.27 -19.71 46.60
CA THR A 28 12.14 -19.66 45.42
C THR A 28 11.29 -20.10 44.22
N LEU A 29 10.63 -19.14 43.57
CA LEU A 29 10.00 -19.36 42.26
C LEU A 29 11.13 -19.64 41.27
N GLY A 30 11.09 -20.85 40.71
CA GLY A 30 11.98 -21.25 39.64
C GLY A 30 11.77 -20.37 38.41
N LEU A 31 12.87 -20.12 37.73
CA LEU A 31 13.02 -19.37 36.47
C LEU A 31 12.37 -20.08 35.27
N PHE A 32 11.06 -20.28 35.30
CA PHE A 32 10.31 -20.77 34.14
C PHE A 32 9.07 -19.91 33.89
N ALA A 33 8.87 -19.60 32.62
CA ALA A 33 7.68 -18.97 32.09
C ALA A 33 6.39 -19.60 32.62
N ALA A 34 5.39 -18.77 32.89
CA ALA A 34 4.12 -19.21 33.46
C ALA A 34 2.93 -18.54 32.76
N GLN A 35 1.89 -19.36 32.54
CA GLN A 35 0.56 -18.89 32.16
C GLN A 35 0.07 -17.83 33.15
N ILE A 36 -0.42 -16.71 32.61
CA ILE A 36 -0.93 -15.58 33.36
C ILE A 36 -2.42 -15.80 33.64
N PRO A 37 -2.83 -15.97 34.91
CA PRO A 37 -4.24 -16.12 35.23
C PRO A 37 -5.02 -14.81 35.02
N VAL A 38 -6.31 -14.91 34.67
CA VAL A 38 -7.19 -13.75 34.46
C VAL A 38 -7.09 -12.66 35.54
N PRO A 39 -7.05 -12.96 36.86
CA PRO A 39 -6.89 -11.91 37.88
C PRO A 39 -5.57 -11.14 37.75
N LEU A 40 -4.49 -11.82 37.41
CA LEU A 40 -3.17 -11.22 37.24
C LEU A 40 -3.13 -10.37 35.96
N ALA A 41 -3.70 -10.88 34.87
CA ALA A 41 -3.86 -10.14 33.62
C ALA A 41 -4.73 -8.89 33.80
N ARG A 42 -5.80 -8.98 34.60
CA ARG A 42 -6.65 -7.84 34.94
C ARG A 42 -5.86 -6.79 35.72
N SER A 43 -5.10 -7.19 36.74
CA SER A 43 -4.26 -6.26 37.49
C SER A 43 -3.22 -5.58 36.61
N ALA A 44 -2.60 -6.33 35.67
CA ALA A 44 -1.70 -5.74 34.70
C ALA A 44 -2.41 -4.69 33.81
N ALA A 45 -3.63 -4.97 33.33
CA ALA A 45 -4.42 -4.03 32.56
C ALA A 45 -4.88 -2.80 33.37
N GLU A 46 -5.30 -2.99 34.63
CA GLU A 46 -5.70 -1.91 35.54
C GLU A 46 -4.51 -0.99 35.84
N HIS A 47 -3.35 -1.56 36.14
CA HIS A 47 -2.12 -0.79 36.37
C HIS A 47 -1.60 -0.12 35.09
N PHE A 48 -1.79 -0.73 33.92
CA PHE A 48 -1.48 -0.10 32.65
C PHE A 48 -2.37 1.14 32.41
N MET A 49 -3.68 1.03 32.62
CA MET A 49 -4.63 2.14 32.49
C MET A 49 -4.39 3.25 33.52
N ALA A 50 -4.02 2.89 34.75
CA ALA A 50 -3.67 3.83 35.82
C ALA A 50 -2.25 4.41 35.68
N GLY A 51 -1.43 3.84 34.79
CA GLY A 51 -0.06 4.24 34.53
C GLY A 51 0.04 5.67 33.97
N PRO A 52 1.25 6.27 33.99
CA PRO A 52 1.47 7.66 33.55
C PRO A 52 1.08 7.93 32.09
N GLN A 53 0.91 6.89 31.27
CA GLN A 53 0.52 6.97 29.86
C GLN A 53 -0.95 7.37 29.66
N LEU A 54 -1.86 6.77 30.44
CA LEU A 54 -3.30 6.99 30.30
C LEU A 54 -3.87 7.79 31.49
N GLY A 55 -3.24 7.72 32.66
CA GLY A 55 -3.63 8.50 33.85
C GLY A 55 -5.05 8.22 34.34
N ARG A 56 -5.65 7.10 33.95
CA ARG A 56 -7.04 6.75 34.28
C ARG A 56 -7.10 6.02 35.61
N LEU A 57 -6.96 6.80 36.67
CA LEU A 57 -7.12 6.33 38.04
C LEU A 57 -8.55 5.80 38.26
N ASP A 58 -8.69 4.66 38.95
CA ASP A 58 -9.96 4.02 39.31
C ASP A 58 -10.81 3.47 38.14
N VAL A 59 -10.21 3.11 37.01
CA VAL A 59 -10.91 2.39 35.93
C VAL A 59 -11.24 0.96 36.34
N SER A 60 -12.53 0.61 36.26
CA SER A 60 -13.00 -0.78 36.42
C SER A 60 -12.91 -1.50 35.07
N LEU A 61 -12.23 -2.63 35.05
CA LEU A 61 -12.09 -3.48 33.87
C LEU A 61 -12.99 -4.71 33.94
N THR A 62 -13.73 -4.98 32.86
CA THR A 62 -14.52 -6.20 32.69
C THR A 62 -13.85 -7.10 31.65
N LEU A 63 -13.78 -8.41 31.94
CA LEU A 63 -13.24 -9.37 30.98
C LEU A 63 -14.21 -9.47 29.80
N ALA A 64 -13.76 -9.05 28.62
CA ALA A 64 -14.51 -9.13 27.38
C ALA A 64 -14.27 -10.47 26.68
N HIS A 65 -13.02 -10.94 26.64
CA HIS A 65 -12.65 -12.16 25.92
C HIS A 65 -11.42 -12.85 26.54
N THR A 66 -11.31 -14.16 26.37
CA THR A 66 -10.09 -14.93 26.62
C THR A 66 -9.90 -15.88 25.46
N ALA A 67 -8.75 -15.78 24.80
CA ALA A 67 -8.40 -16.68 23.72
C ALA A 67 -7.60 -17.86 24.27
N THR A 68 -7.94 -19.05 23.79
CA THR A 68 -7.33 -20.31 24.21
C THR A 68 -7.01 -21.18 23.01
N VAL A 69 -5.93 -21.95 23.11
CA VAL A 69 -5.52 -22.95 22.12
C VAL A 69 -5.35 -24.32 22.79
N THR A 70 -5.78 -25.37 22.11
CA THR A 70 -5.68 -26.75 22.63
C THR A 70 -4.31 -27.32 22.33
N THR A 71 -3.55 -27.66 23.37
CA THR A 71 -2.23 -28.28 23.26
C THR A 71 -2.25 -29.73 23.76
N ALA A 72 -1.18 -30.49 23.51
CA ALA A 72 -1.02 -31.84 24.06
C ALA A 72 -1.01 -31.87 25.60
N GLN A 73 -0.76 -30.72 26.25
CA GLN A 73 -0.74 -30.55 27.70
C GLN A 73 -2.05 -29.96 28.27
N GLY A 74 -3.03 -29.58 27.44
CA GLY A 74 -4.31 -28.97 27.86
C GLY A 74 -4.65 -27.67 27.11
N GLU A 75 -5.71 -26.99 27.53
CA GLU A 75 -6.03 -25.63 27.04
C GLU A 75 -5.02 -24.62 27.59
N LEU A 76 -4.43 -23.85 26.68
CA LEU A 76 -3.48 -22.79 26.98
C LEU A 76 -4.13 -21.44 26.62
N ALA A 77 -4.18 -20.50 27.56
CA ALA A 77 -4.65 -19.15 27.28
C ALA A 77 -3.55 -18.36 26.58
N THR A 78 -3.88 -17.76 25.43
CA THR A 78 -2.94 -16.96 24.65
C THR A 78 -3.06 -15.48 24.98
N TYR A 79 -4.26 -14.94 25.20
CA TYR A 79 -4.45 -13.57 25.67
C TYR A 79 -5.82 -13.35 26.32
N HIS A 80 -5.94 -12.24 27.05
CA HIS A 80 -7.15 -11.76 27.71
C HIS A 80 -7.47 -10.35 27.25
N VAL A 81 -8.74 -10.05 26.95
CA VAL A 81 -9.20 -8.71 26.59
C VAL A 81 -10.06 -8.15 27.69
N PHE A 82 -9.78 -6.91 28.10
CA PHE A 82 -10.52 -6.20 29.14
C PHE A 82 -11.09 -4.89 28.59
N ASN A 83 -12.39 -4.69 28.73
CA ASN A 83 -13.06 -3.42 28.43
C ASN A 83 -13.11 -2.54 29.67
N ALA A 84 -12.88 -1.24 29.50
CA ALA A 84 -13.14 -0.24 30.52
C ALA A 84 -14.62 0.14 30.57
N THR A 85 -15.14 0.33 31.78
CA THR A 85 -16.57 0.67 31.99
C THR A 85 -17.00 2.00 31.37
N ASP A 86 -16.05 2.89 31.11
CA ASP A 86 -16.22 4.25 30.60
C ASP A 86 -15.63 4.43 29.18
N GLY A 87 -15.39 3.33 28.46
CA GLY A 87 -14.87 3.33 27.10
C GLY A 87 -13.37 2.99 27.03
N GLY A 88 -12.99 2.16 26.06
CA GLY A 88 -11.61 1.69 25.85
C GLY A 88 -11.42 0.20 26.14
N TYR A 89 -10.35 -0.38 25.63
CA TYR A 89 -9.96 -1.76 25.91
C TYR A 89 -8.44 -1.95 26.03
N VAL A 90 -8.02 -3.01 26.72
CA VAL A 90 -6.63 -3.48 26.81
C VAL A 90 -6.59 -4.98 26.53
N ILE A 91 -5.66 -5.40 25.67
CA ILE A 91 -5.37 -6.81 25.37
C ILE A 91 -4.08 -7.18 26.12
N VAL A 92 -4.16 -8.16 27.01
CA VAL A 92 -3.05 -8.63 27.85
C VAL A 92 -2.65 -10.04 27.44
N ALA A 93 -1.35 -10.31 27.32
CA ALA A 93 -0.85 -11.64 27.02
C ALA A 93 -1.22 -12.67 28.09
N GLY A 94 -1.49 -13.89 27.65
CA GLY A 94 -1.82 -15.04 28.50
C GLY A 94 -0.59 -15.77 29.04
N ASP A 95 0.61 -15.35 28.65
CA ASP A 95 1.88 -15.94 29.09
C ASP A 95 2.93 -14.85 29.31
N ASP A 96 3.76 -15.00 30.35
CA ASP A 96 4.77 -14.00 30.69
C ASP A 96 5.99 -14.02 29.76
N LEU A 97 6.12 -14.99 28.85
CA LEU A 97 7.20 -15.02 27.84
C LEU A 97 7.20 -13.84 26.88
N VAL A 98 6.04 -13.23 26.65
CA VAL A 98 5.87 -12.09 25.74
C VAL A 98 5.48 -10.84 26.52
N GLN A 99 5.55 -9.67 25.87
CA GLN A 99 5.18 -8.39 26.48
C GLN A 99 3.75 -8.41 27.06
N PRO A 100 3.53 -7.80 28.24
CA PRO A 100 2.27 -7.89 28.97
C PRO A 100 1.07 -7.32 28.22
N VAL A 101 1.20 -6.13 27.64
CA VAL A 101 0.12 -5.49 26.87
C VAL A 101 0.41 -5.69 25.38
N LEU A 102 -0.54 -6.29 24.67
CA LEU A 102 -0.45 -6.61 23.25
C LEU A 102 -1.07 -5.52 22.37
N ALA A 103 -2.11 -4.84 22.85
CA ALA A 103 -2.74 -3.69 22.19
C ALA A 103 -3.69 -2.98 23.16
N TYR A 104 -4.03 -1.73 22.89
CA TYR A 104 -5.05 -1.01 23.64
C TYR A 104 -5.70 0.11 22.80
N ALA A 105 -6.92 0.50 23.20
CA ALA A 105 -7.59 1.69 22.70
C ALA A 105 -8.19 2.47 23.88
N PRO A 106 -8.04 3.81 23.93
CA PRO A 106 -8.50 4.60 25.07
C PRO A 106 -10.02 4.87 25.07
N GLU A 107 -10.68 4.85 23.91
CA GLU A 107 -12.05 5.38 23.75
C GLU A 107 -13.08 4.33 23.31
N SER A 108 -12.71 3.40 22.41
CA SER A 108 -13.60 2.39 21.86
C SER A 108 -13.54 1.07 22.62
N ASN A 109 -14.68 0.36 22.74
CA ASN A 109 -14.75 -0.95 23.39
C ASN A 109 -14.45 -2.08 22.39
N PHE A 110 -13.94 -3.19 22.90
CA PHE A 110 -13.79 -4.44 22.15
C PHE A 110 -15.07 -5.27 22.23
N ASP A 111 -15.64 -5.65 21.09
CA ASP A 111 -16.76 -6.59 21.01
C ASP A 111 -16.31 -7.91 20.37
N PRO A 112 -16.19 -9.01 21.14
CA PRO A 112 -15.79 -10.31 20.60
C PRO A 112 -16.85 -10.94 19.68
N ALA A 113 -18.11 -10.50 19.73
CA ALA A 113 -19.20 -11.06 18.94
C ALA A 113 -19.31 -10.43 17.54
N ASP A 114 -18.66 -9.28 17.33
CA ASP A 114 -18.66 -8.51 16.08
C ASP A 114 -17.22 -8.15 15.70
N LEU A 115 -16.37 -9.17 15.53
CA LEU A 115 -14.99 -9.00 15.09
C LEU A 115 -14.91 -9.10 13.57
N PRO A 116 -14.46 -8.04 12.87
CA PRO A 116 -14.10 -8.16 11.47
C PRO A 116 -13.03 -9.25 11.27
N THR A 117 -13.10 -9.99 10.17
CA THR A 117 -12.28 -11.19 9.92
C THR A 117 -10.77 -10.93 9.99
N ASN A 118 -10.35 -9.74 9.60
CA ASN A 118 -8.96 -9.29 9.70
C ASN A 118 -8.48 -9.11 11.16
N VAL A 119 -9.36 -8.73 12.08
CA VAL A 119 -9.06 -8.63 13.52
C VAL A 119 -8.95 -10.00 14.14
N ALA A 120 -9.87 -10.90 13.80
CA ALA A 120 -9.83 -12.27 14.26
C ALA A 120 -8.48 -12.91 13.86
N LYS A 121 -8.04 -12.69 12.62
CA LYS A 121 -6.74 -13.13 12.11
C LYS A 121 -5.55 -12.45 12.82
N TRP A 122 -5.64 -11.15 13.13
CA TRP A 122 -4.61 -10.47 13.92
C TRP A 122 -4.45 -11.03 15.33
N LEU A 123 -5.57 -11.23 16.02
CA LEU A 123 -5.61 -11.81 17.35
C LEU A 123 -5.13 -13.27 17.33
N GLU A 124 -5.43 -14.00 16.27
CA GLU A 124 -4.83 -15.31 15.97
C GLU A 124 -3.31 -15.20 15.75
N GLY A 125 -2.83 -14.12 15.13
CA GLY A 125 -1.41 -13.78 15.02
C GLY A 125 -0.74 -13.62 16.39
N TYR A 126 -1.36 -12.91 17.33
CA TYR A 126 -0.85 -12.88 18.72
C TYR A 126 -0.85 -14.26 19.36
N SER A 127 -1.91 -15.05 19.15
CA SER A 127 -1.98 -16.43 19.65
C SER A 127 -0.90 -17.32 19.07
N SER A 128 -0.60 -17.17 17.78
CA SER A 128 0.44 -17.92 17.07
C SER A 128 1.84 -17.49 17.52
N GLY A 129 2.08 -16.19 17.69
CA GLY A 129 3.33 -15.66 18.21
C GLY A 129 3.64 -16.16 19.63
N ILE A 130 2.62 -16.22 20.50
CA ILE A 130 2.76 -16.75 21.86
C ILE A 130 3.04 -18.26 21.84
N GLN A 131 2.35 -19.01 20.98
CA GLN A 131 2.63 -20.44 20.78
C GLN A 131 4.04 -20.69 20.26
N LEU A 132 4.52 -19.88 19.32
CA LEU A 132 5.90 -19.97 18.80
C LEU A 132 6.93 -19.65 19.88
N ALA A 133 6.70 -18.61 20.70
CA ALA A 133 7.58 -18.29 21.82
C ALA A 133 7.65 -19.43 22.84
N LEU A 134 6.51 -20.05 23.17
CA LEU A 134 6.43 -21.23 24.03
C LEU A 134 7.15 -22.44 23.42
N ALA A 135 6.98 -22.69 22.11
CA ALA A 135 7.60 -23.81 21.41
C ALA A 135 9.13 -23.66 21.26
N ALA A 136 9.62 -22.42 21.13
CA ALA A 136 11.05 -22.12 21.03
C ALA A 136 11.83 -22.43 22.33
N ASN A 137 11.13 -22.55 23.46
CA ASN A 137 11.68 -22.86 24.78
C ASN A 137 12.86 -21.95 25.17
N THR A 138 12.79 -20.68 24.75
CA THR A 138 13.78 -19.66 25.03
C THR A 138 13.52 -19.02 26.40
N PRO A 139 14.58 -18.61 27.14
CA PRO A 139 14.39 -17.84 28.37
C PRO A 139 13.65 -16.52 28.09
N GLN A 140 12.75 -16.13 29.00
CA GLN A 140 12.08 -14.83 28.96
C GLN A 140 13.12 -13.71 28.85
N ALA A 141 12.95 -12.82 27.88
CA ALA A 141 13.85 -11.69 27.70
C ALA A 141 13.80 -10.76 28.92
N ASP A 142 14.96 -10.28 29.40
CA ASP A 142 15.06 -9.41 30.57
C ASP A 142 14.20 -8.14 30.46
N ALA A 143 14.00 -7.61 29.25
CA ALA A 143 13.13 -6.47 29.01
C ALA A 143 11.64 -6.80 29.26
N VAL A 144 11.18 -7.95 28.78
CA VAL A 144 9.81 -8.45 28.98
C VAL A 144 9.55 -8.74 30.45
N ARG A 145 10.52 -9.39 31.12
CA ARG A 145 10.46 -9.66 32.55
C ARG A 145 10.25 -8.38 33.37
N ARG A 146 11.02 -7.33 33.07
CA ARG A 146 10.89 -6.02 33.73
C ARG A 146 9.52 -5.39 33.50
N GLN A 147 8.96 -5.45 32.29
CA GLN A 147 7.62 -4.92 32.00
C GLN A 147 6.54 -5.61 32.83
N TRP A 148 6.61 -6.94 32.97
CA TRP A 148 5.70 -7.69 33.85
C TRP A 148 5.90 -7.34 35.33
N GLU A 149 7.14 -7.28 35.80
CA GLU A 149 7.47 -6.90 37.19
C GLU A 149 6.95 -5.49 37.52
N GLU A 150 7.06 -4.53 36.58
CA GLU A 150 6.59 -3.16 36.73
C GLU A 150 5.05 -3.09 36.77
N LEU A 151 4.36 -3.68 35.80
CA LEU A 151 2.90 -3.68 35.74
C LEU A 151 2.29 -4.45 36.90
N LEU A 152 2.84 -5.58 37.32
CA LEU A 152 2.29 -6.37 38.43
C LEU A 152 2.69 -5.81 39.80
N GLY A 153 3.84 -5.14 39.90
CA GLY A 153 4.32 -4.51 41.13
C GLY A 153 3.54 -3.26 41.54
N GLY A 154 2.69 -2.72 40.65
CA GLY A 154 1.91 -1.50 40.91
C GLY A 154 2.79 -0.26 41.16
N ALA A 155 4.09 -0.36 40.90
CA ALA A 155 5.02 0.74 41.01
C ALA A 155 4.83 1.61 39.78
N LEU A 156 4.18 2.77 39.96
CA LEU A 156 4.25 3.89 39.02
C LEU A 156 5.72 4.32 38.93
N SER A 157 6.51 3.61 38.12
CA SER A 157 7.92 3.92 37.92
C SER A 157 8.01 5.33 37.35
N THR A 158 8.55 6.23 38.16
CA THR A 158 8.85 7.62 37.80
C THR A 158 10.32 7.77 37.40
N SER A 159 11.01 6.67 37.08
CA SER A 159 12.42 6.72 36.71
C SER A 159 12.60 7.08 35.24
N GLY A 160 12.61 8.39 34.98
CA GLY A 160 12.77 9.01 33.67
C GLY A 160 11.49 9.71 33.25
N MET A 161 11.58 10.95 32.75
CA MET A 161 10.40 11.54 32.08
C MET A 161 9.96 10.54 30.99
N PRO A 162 8.66 10.19 30.91
CA PRO A 162 8.17 9.32 29.86
C PRO A 162 8.61 9.91 28.51
N ARG A 163 9.35 9.13 27.73
CA ARG A 163 9.71 9.44 26.36
C ARG A 163 8.52 8.92 25.56
N ALA A 164 7.45 9.69 25.60
CA ALA A 164 6.20 9.44 24.90
C ALA A 164 5.78 10.73 24.20
N VAL A 165 5.25 10.58 23.00
CA VAL A 165 4.67 11.68 22.21
C VAL A 165 3.21 11.34 22.03
N ALA A 166 2.34 12.14 22.64
CA ALA A 166 0.89 12.02 22.43
C ALA A 166 0.56 12.22 20.94
N PRO A 167 -0.56 11.68 20.44
CA PRO A 167 -0.94 11.79 19.04
C PRO A 167 -0.93 13.25 18.59
N LEU A 168 -0.11 13.54 17.57
CA LEU A 168 0.08 14.89 17.03
C LEU A 168 -1.10 15.31 16.16
N MET A 169 -1.77 14.37 15.48
CA MET A 169 -2.89 14.65 14.61
C MET A 169 -4.13 14.99 15.42
N GLN A 170 -4.78 16.07 15.00
CA GLN A 170 -6.14 16.40 15.46
C GLN A 170 -7.19 16.01 14.43
N THR A 171 -6.78 15.81 13.17
CA THR A 171 -7.68 15.46 12.07
C THR A 171 -8.15 14.02 12.19
N THR A 172 -9.42 13.80 11.90
CA THR A 172 -10.02 12.48 11.67
C THR A 172 -10.61 12.47 10.27
N TRP A 173 -9.77 12.74 9.27
CA TRP A 173 -10.22 12.81 7.88
C TRP A 173 -10.47 11.42 7.29
N ASN A 174 -11.28 11.37 6.24
CA ASN A 174 -11.67 10.15 5.55
C ASN A 174 -11.49 10.34 4.03
N GLN A 175 -11.74 9.29 3.25
CA GLN A 175 -11.65 9.35 1.80
C GLN A 175 -12.96 9.74 1.11
N ALA A 176 -14.09 9.55 1.79
CA ALA A 176 -15.43 9.93 1.34
C ALA A 176 -16.40 9.94 2.54
N PRO A 177 -17.61 10.52 2.40
CA PRO A 177 -18.01 11.51 1.40
C PRO A 177 -17.41 12.89 1.71
N HIS A 178 -17.64 13.88 0.83
CA HIS A 178 -17.22 15.29 0.94
C HIS A 178 -15.73 15.56 0.69
N TYR A 179 -14.83 14.69 1.17
CA TYR A 179 -13.39 14.77 0.91
C TYR A 179 -13.07 14.60 -0.58
N ASN A 180 -13.85 13.79 -1.29
CA ASN A 180 -13.65 13.44 -2.68
C ASN A 180 -14.51 14.23 -3.69
N ALA A 181 -15.08 15.36 -3.28
CA ALA A 181 -16.04 16.09 -4.13
C ALA A 181 -15.46 16.62 -5.46
N GLN A 182 -14.13 16.70 -5.58
CA GLN A 182 -13.41 17.08 -6.80
C GLN A 182 -12.70 15.91 -7.49
N CYS A 183 -12.76 14.70 -6.91
CA CYS A 183 -12.18 13.51 -7.52
C CYS A 183 -13.03 13.06 -8.73
N PRO A 184 -12.39 12.56 -9.81
CA PRO A 184 -13.09 12.21 -11.04
C PRO A 184 -13.98 10.98 -10.84
N GLY A 185 -15.08 10.88 -11.59
CA GLY A 185 -15.90 9.66 -11.65
C GLY A 185 -16.55 9.22 -10.32
N GLY A 186 -16.62 10.09 -9.31
CA GLY A 186 -17.05 9.71 -7.96
C GLY A 186 -16.01 8.93 -7.16
N SER A 187 -14.76 8.93 -7.63
CA SER A 187 -13.62 8.23 -7.01
C SER A 187 -13.40 8.65 -5.56
N VAL A 188 -12.88 7.74 -4.75
CA VAL A 188 -12.39 8.09 -3.40
C VAL A 188 -11.10 8.90 -3.52
N THR A 189 -10.69 9.60 -2.45
CA THR A 189 -9.48 10.44 -2.52
C THR A 189 -8.19 9.63 -2.66
N GLY A 190 -8.15 8.42 -2.10
CA GLY A 190 -6.96 7.59 -1.94
C GLY A 190 -6.33 7.74 -0.55
N CYS A 191 -5.80 6.63 -0.03
CA CYS A 191 -5.20 6.57 1.31
C CYS A 191 -3.94 7.46 1.40
N VAL A 192 -3.10 7.45 0.36
CA VAL A 192 -1.89 8.29 0.25
C VAL A 192 -2.25 9.77 0.28
N ALA A 193 -3.20 10.22 -0.55
CA ALA A 193 -3.65 11.61 -0.57
C ALA A 193 -4.24 12.05 0.77
N THR A 194 -4.99 11.16 1.42
CA THR A 194 -5.58 11.41 2.75
C THR A 194 -4.51 11.56 3.83
N ALA A 195 -3.51 10.67 3.84
CA ALA A 195 -2.39 10.76 4.77
C ALA A 195 -1.55 12.04 4.55
N MET A 196 -1.21 12.36 3.30
CA MET A 196 -0.55 13.62 2.93
C MET A 196 -1.35 14.83 3.43
N ALA A 197 -2.63 14.89 3.12
CA ALA A 197 -3.49 16.03 3.46
C ALA A 197 -3.62 16.23 4.98
N GLN A 198 -3.72 15.15 5.77
CA GLN A 198 -3.73 15.22 7.23
C GLN A 198 -2.42 15.81 7.80
N ILE A 199 -1.27 15.33 7.32
CA ILE A 199 0.04 15.86 7.74
C ILE A 199 0.19 17.32 7.32
N MET A 200 -0.28 17.68 6.13
CA MET A 200 -0.26 19.07 5.67
C MET A 200 -1.14 19.99 6.50
N LYS A 201 -2.31 19.49 6.94
CA LYS A 201 -3.21 20.21 7.84
C LYS A 201 -2.61 20.41 9.23
N PHE A 202 -1.84 19.45 9.75
CA PHE A 202 -1.11 19.61 11.01
C PHE A 202 -0.15 20.80 10.96
N TRP A 203 0.61 20.94 9.87
CA TRP A 203 1.50 22.07 9.67
C TRP A 203 0.77 23.35 9.23
N ASN A 204 -0.46 23.22 8.71
CA ASN A 204 -1.15 24.26 7.94
C ASN A 204 -0.23 24.86 6.87
N HIS A 205 0.44 23.98 6.11
CA HIS A 205 1.45 24.34 5.11
C HIS A 205 1.27 23.55 3.82
N PRO A 206 1.45 24.19 2.64
CA PRO A 206 1.85 25.58 2.44
C PRO A 206 0.67 26.55 2.39
N ALA A 207 0.91 27.86 2.56
CA ALA A 207 -0.12 28.87 2.28
C ALA A 207 -0.55 28.84 0.81
N THR A 208 0.42 28.71 -0.09
CA THR A 208 0.23 28.56 -1.54
C THR A 208 1.16 27.45 -2.02
N GLY A 209 0.68 26.57 -2.90
CA GLY A 209 1.50 25.50 -3.48
C GLY A 209 2.58 26.03 -4.42
N SER A 210 3.20 25.13 -5.18
CA SER A 210 4.24 25.47 -6.16
C SER A 210 4.05 24.66 -7.43
N GLY A 211 4.21 25.33 -8.58
CA GLY A 211 4.05 24.72 -9.89
C GLY A 211 2.67 24.17 -10.16
N PHE A 212 2.64 23.22 -11.09
CA PHE A 212 1.43 22.62 -11.63
C PHE A 212 1.81 21.26 -12.20
N HIS A 213 0.83 20.38 -12.28
CA HIS A 213 1.01 19.03 -12.78
C HIS A 213 -0.24 18.57 -13.52
N GLN A 214 -0.05 17.71 -14.50
CA GLN A 214 -1.11 16.97 -15.15
C GLN A 214 -0.63 15.58 -15.55
N PHE A 215 -1.55 14.62 -15.56
CA PHE A 215 -1.31 13.28 -16.07
C PHE A 215 -2.57 12.74 -16.75
N ASN A 216 -2.41 11.73 -17.61
CA ASN A 216 -3.52 11.08 -18.29
C ASN A 216 -3.93 9.82 -17.53
N HIS A 217 -5.10 9.84 -16.92
CA HIS A 217 -5.69 8.67 -16.30
C HIS A 217 -6.34 7.77 -17.37
N PRO A 218 -6.09 6.45 -17.38
CA PRO A 218 -6.62 5.55 -18.41
C PRO A 218 -8.15 5.57 -18.56
N GLN A 219 -8.86 5.85 -17.45
CA GLN A 219 -10.32 5.89 -17.41
C GLN A 219 -10.91 7.30 -17.43
N TYR A 220 -10.20 8.31 -16.92
CA TYR A 220 -10.77 9.65 -16.69
C TYR A 220 -10.17 10.75 -17.56
N GLY A 221 -9.24 10.37 -18.45
CA GLY A 221 -8.54 11.33 -19.30
C GLY A 221 -7.56 12.19 -18.50
N THR A 222 -7.29 13.39 -19.01
CA THR A 222 -6.35 14.32 -18.39
C THR A 222 -6.87 14.88 -17.06
N LEU A 223 -6.10 14.68 -15.99
CA LEU A 223 -6.33 15.26 -14.67
C LEU A 223 -5.20 16.23 -14.35
N ALA A 224 -5.53 17.43 -13.85
CA ALA A 224 -4.57 18.51 -13.63
C ALA A 224 -4.82 19.28 -12.33
N ALA A 225 -3.76 19.89 -11.81
CA ALA A 225 -3.79 20.79 -10.67
C ALA A 225 -2.76 21.93 -10.82
N ASN A 226 -3.20 23.16 -10.58
CA ASN A 226 -2.33 24.34 -10.47
C ASN A 226 -2.05 24.67 -9.00
N PHE A 227 -1.03 24.03 -8.42
CA PHE A 227 -0.66 24.23 -7.01
C PHE A 227 -0.19 25.67 -6.74
N GLY A 228 0.62 26.24 -7.64
CA GLY A 228 1.17 27.59 -7.54
C GLY A 228 0.13 28.70 -7.63
N GLY A 229 -0.99 28.44 -8.30
CA GLY A 229 -2.17 29.31 -8.32
C GLY A 229 -3.13 29.10 -7.15
N THR A 230 -2.91 28.08 -6.31
CA THR A 230 -3.86 27.68 -5.27
C THR A 230 -3.40 28.13 -3.88
N THR A 231 -4.22 28.96 -3.23
CA THR A 231 -4.05 29.30 -1.81
C THR A 231 -4.88 28.35 -0.96
N TYR A 232 -4.23 27.58 -0.10
CA TYR A 232 -4.89 26.62 0.79
C TYR A 232 -5.46 27.35 2.00
N ALA A 233 -6.79 27.48 2.04
CA ALA A 233 -7.52 28.15 3.12
C ALA A 233 -7.59 27.28 4.39
N TRP A 234 -6.44 27.06 5.03
CA TRP A 234 -6.30 26.16 6.19
C TRP A 234 -7.30 26.42 7.33
N GLY A 235 -7.66 27.68 7.58
CA GLY A 235 -8.66 28.06 8.58
C GLY A 235 -10.09 27.59 8.25
N SER A 236 -10.37 27.26 6.99
CA SER A 236 -11.65 26.71 6.51
C SER A 236 -11.67 25.18 6.45
N MET A 237 -10.57 24.52 6.83
CA MET A 237 -10.45 23.06 6.86
C MET A 237 -10.60 22.56 8.30
N PRO A 238 -11.78 22.05 8.71
CA PRO A 238 -11.99 21.55 10.07
C PRO A 238 -11.28 20.22 10.29
N ASN A 239 -11.03 19.87 11.56
CA ASN A 239 -10.40 18.59 11.92
C ASN A 239 -11.28 17.37 11.59
N ASN A 240 -12.59 17.55 11.47
CA ASN A 240 -13.54 16.54 10.98
C ASN A 240 -14.51 17.20 9.99
N VAL A 241 -14.76 16.55 8.84
CA VAL A 241 -15.66 17.07 7.81
C VAL A 241 -16.96 16.29 7.84
N SER A 242 -18.05 16.98 8.17
CA SER A 242 -19.41 16.42 8.27
C SER A 242 -20.38 16.94 7.21
N SER A 243 -19.90 17.84 6.34
CA SER A 243 -20.65 18.42 5.22
C SER A 243 -19.70 18.84 4.11
N ALA A 244 -20.23 19.19 2.92
CA ALA A 244 -19.42 19.58 1.77
C ALA A 244 -18.43 20.71 2.13
N ASN A 245 -17.13 20.47 1.90
CA ASN A 245 -16.07 21.43 2.17
C ASN A 245 -15.11 21.47 0.97
N SER A 246 -15.25 22.51 0.15
CA SER A 246 -14.43 22.66 -1.06
C SER A 246 -12.96 22.84 -0.77
N ALA A 247 -12.58 23.47 0.36
CA ALA A 247 -11.17 23.66 0.72
C ALA A 247 -10.48 22.31 0.99
N VAL A 248 -11.13 21.41 1.74
CA VAL A 248 -10.61 20.05 1.97
C VAL A 248 -10.64 19.24 0.68
N ALA A 249 -11.72 19.32 -0.11
CA ALA A 249 -11.81 18.59 -1.38
C ALA A 249 -10.72 19.01 -2.39
N THR A 250 -10.43 20.31 -2.49
CA THR A 250 -9.33 20.82 -3.32
C THR A 250 -7.99 20.31 -2.81
N LEU A 251 -7.73 20.33 -1.50
CA LEU A 251 -6.48 19.80 -0.96
C LEU A 251 -6.32 18.30 -1.28
N MET A 252 -7.37 17.50 -1.05
CA MET A 252 -7.36 16.05 -1.32
C MET A 252 -7.12 15.74 -2.80
N TYR A 253 -7.85 16.43 -3.69
CA TYR A 253 -7.67 16.28 -5.13
C TYR A 253 -6.26 16.69 -5.57
N HIS A 254 -5.73 17.81 -5.05
CA HIS A 254 -4.35 18.23 -5.34
C HIS A 254 -3.32 17.22 -4.84
N CYS A 255 -3.48 16.66 -3.63
CA CYS A 255 -2.61 15.59 -3.15
C CYS A 255 -2.64 14.39 -4.10
N GLY A 256 -3.82 13.98 -4.59
CA GLY A 256 -3.96 12.89 -5.53
C GLY A 256 -3.36 13.19 -6.93
N VAL A 257 -3.61 14.37 -7.48
CA VAL A 257 -2.97 14.77 -8.75
C VAL A 257 -1.45 14.80 -8.61
N GLY A 258 -0.91 15.30 -7.49
CA GLY A 258 0.54 15.36 -7.28
C GLY A 258 1.26 14.00 -7.24
N VAL A 259 0.53 12.89 -7.17
CA VAL A 259 1.06 11.52 -7.06
C VAL A 259 0.55 10.58 -8.16
N ASP A 260 -0.02 11.13 -9.24
CA ASP A 260 -0.67 10.38 -10.33
C ASP A 260 -1.64 9.30 -9.84
N MET A 261 -2.51 9.71 -8.93
CA MET A 261 -3.47 8.81 -8.27
C MET A 261 -4.24 7.98 -9.32
N GLN A 262 -4.16 6.66 -9.16
CA GLN A 262 -4.98 5.70 -9.89
C GLN A 262 -6.37 5.73 -9.28
N TYR A 263 -7.19 6.67 -9.74
CA TYR A 263 -8.51 6.95 -9.19
C TYR A 263 -9.50 5.84 -9.54
N SER A 264 -10.31 5.43 -8.56
CA SER A 264 -11.54 4.66 -8.79
C SER A 264 -12.58 4.92 -7.69
N PRO A 265 -13.88 4.63 -7.93
CA PRO A 265 -14.96 4.76 -6.95
C PRO A 265 -14.76 3.92 -5.69
N GLU A 266 -14.07 2.78 -5.80
CA GLU A 266 -13.89 1.83 -4.70
C GLU A 266 -12.62 2.09 -3.90
N VAL A 267 -11.48 2.22 -4.60
CA VAL A 267 -10.14 2.41 -4.01
C VAL A 267 -9.27 3.25 -4.94
N SER A 268 -8.51 4.19 -4.41
CA SER A 268 -7.54 4.96 -5.21
C SER A 268 -6.13 4.78 -4.64
N GLY A 269 -5.20 4.38 -5.51
CA GLY A 269 -3.83 4.00 -5.16
C GLY A 269 -2.77 4.94 -5.74
N ALA A 270 -1.66 5.09 -5.03
CA ALA A 270 -0.49 5.86 -5.47
C ALA A 270 0.77 5.39 -4.73
N TRP A 271 1.93 5.74 -5.26
CA TRP A 271 3.23 5.43 -4.65
C TRP A 271 3.57 6.40 -3.51
N VAL A 272 4.13 5.88 -2.43
CA VAL A 272 4.56 6.69 -1.28
C VAL A 272 6.00 7.17 -1.45
N ILE A 273 6.97 6.26 -1.56
CA ILE A 273 8.38 6.62 -1.67
C ILE A 273 8.92 6.57 -3.11
N GLN A 274 9.96 7.36 -3.37
CA GLN A 274 10.55 7.43 -4.70
C GLN A 274 11.31 6.16 -5.10
N SER A 275 11.87 5.40 -4.15
CA SER A 275 12.71 4.23 -4.47
C SER A 275 11.94 3.01 -4.97
N HIS A 276 10.63 2.93 -4.68
CA HIS A 276 9.76 1.84 -5.16
C HIS A 276 8.76 2.32 -6.21
N SER A 277 8.64 3.63 -6.44
CA SER A 277 7.85 4.15 -7.55
C SER A 277 8.53 3.83 -8.91
N PRO A 278 7.75 3.50 -9.96
CA PRO A 278 8.26 3.31 -11.32
C PRO A 278 8.78 4.60 -11.96
N SER A 279 8.51 5.75 -11.33
CA SER A 279 8.98 7.07 -11.75
C SER A 279 9.48 7.89 -10.57
N THR A 280 10.35 8.86 -10.82
CA THR A 280 10.95 9.66 -9.75
C THR A 280 10.07 10.83 -9.28
N ASP A 281 8.99 11.12 -10.00
CA ASP A 281 8.24 12.38 -9.97
C ASP A 281 6.74 12.23 -9.68
N HIS A 282 6.24 11.00 -9.47
CA HIS A 282 4.81 10.73 -9.21
C HIS A 282 4.62 9.86 -7.98
N ASN A 283 5.05 10.38 -6.82
CA ASN A 283 4.93 9.75 -5.51
C ASN A 283 4.81 10.81 -4.41
N ALA A 284 4.33 10.43 -3.23
CA ALA A 284 4.08 11.37 -2.12
C ALA A 284 5.36 12.10 -1.66
N GLU A 285 6.50 11.41 -1.66
CA GLU A 285 7.80 11.98 -1.31
C GLU A 285 8.17 13.14 -2.24
N TYR A 286 8.06 12.93 -3.55
CA TYR A 286 8.28 13.98 -4.54
C TYR A 286 7.27 15.11 -4.41
N ALA A 287 5.97 14.80 -4.34
CA ALA A 287 4.90 15.79 -4.30
C ALA A 287 5.03 16.75 -3.11
N LEU A 288 5.34 16.21 -1.91
CA LEU A 288 5.55 17.01 -0.70
C LEU A 288 6.70 18.02 -0.88
N ARG A 289 7.82 17.62 -1.49
CA ARG A 289 8.93 18.54 -1.79
C ARG A 289 8.57 19.54 -2.88
N THR A 290 7.99 19.05 -3.98
CA THR A 290 7.89 19.77 -5.24
C THR A 290 6.68 20.71 -5.28
N TYR A 291 5.50 20.17 -5.00
CA TYR A 291 4.25 20.92 -5.14
C TYR A 291 3.81 21.59 -3.85
N PHE A 292 4.22 21.03 -2.70
CA PHE A 292 3.80 21.51 -1.38
C PHE A 292 4.92 22.17 -0.56
N GLY A 293 6.13 22.27 -1.12
CA GLY A 293 7.22 23.09 -0.58
C GLY A 293 7.71 22.67 0.81
N TYR A 294 7.68 21.37 1.10
CA TYR A 294 8.34 20.80 2.29
C TYR A 294 9.86 20.76 2.11
N ARG A 295 10.62 20.55 3.20
CA ARG A 295 12.08 20.55 3.14
C ARG A 295 12.61 19.52 2.14
N SER A 296 13.61 19.93 1.37
CA SER A 296 14.33 19.05 0.43
C SER A 296 15.06 17.89 1.11
N THR A 297 15.22 17.93 2.44
CA THR A 297 15.84 16.88 3.25
C THR A 297 14.85 15.80 3.70
N LEU A 298 13.56 15.91 3.38
CA LEU A 298 12.63 14.80 3.59
C LEU A 298 13.06 13.61 2.71
N SER A 299 12.78 12.40 3.18
CA SER A 299 13.23 11.17 2.50
C SER A 299 12.22 10.05 2.72
N GLY A 300 11.97 9.29 1.66
CA GLY A 300 11.34 7.98 1.76
C GLY A 300 12.35 6.92 2.19
N VAL A 301 11.97 6.00 3.07
CA VAL A 301 12.80 4.86 3.49
C VAL A 301 11.96 3.61 3.73
N ALA A 302 12.51 2.45 3.37
CA ALA A 302 11.83 1.16 3.51
C ALA A 302 12.32 0.37 4.74
N ARG A 303 11.38 -0.27 5.45
CA ARG A 303 11.58 -1.03 6.70
C ARG A 303 12.61 -2.14 6.58
N GLU A 304 12.66 -2.80 5.43
CA GLU A 304 13.56 -3.93 5.12
C GLU A 304 15.05 -3.57 5.24
N ASN A 305 15.40 -2.28 5.12
CA ASN A 305 16.77 -1.79 5.23
C ASN A 305 17.23 -1.57 6.68
N TYR A 306 16.39 -1.87 7.67
CA TYR A 306 16.65 -1.57 9.09
C TYR A 306 16.48 -2.80 9.98
N ALA A 307 17.29 -2.92 11.03
CA ALA A 307 16.95 -3.79 12.15
C ALA A 307 15.78 -3.19 12.95
N GLN A 308 15.01 -4.01 13.66
CA GLN A 308 13.80 -3.55 14.38
C GLN A 308 14.08 -2.38 15.33
N ALA A 309 15.15 -2.45 16.13
CA ALA A 309 15.50 -1.38 17.06
C ALA A 309 15.82 -0.06 16.33
N GLN A 310 16.51 -0.13 15.19
CA GLN A 310 16.84 1.05 14.38
C GLN A 310 15.59 1.67 13.76
N TRP A 311 14.64 0.83 13.33
CA TRP A 311 13.36 1.29 12.81
C TRP A 311 12.54 2.03 13.88
N ILE A 312 12.41 1.45 15.08
CA ILE A 312 11.73 2.08 16.21
C ILE A 312 12.40 3.41 16.59
N ASP A 313 13.73 3.44 16.67
CA ASP A 313 14.47 4.66 17.00
C ASP A 313 14.30 5.76 15.92
N LEU A 314 14.21 5.36 14.65
CA LEU A 314 13.94 6.27 13.53
C LEU A 314 12.57 6.94 13.70
N LEU A 315 11.51 6.15 13.89
CA LEU A 315 10.16 6.68 14.08
C LEU A 315 10.07 7.59 15.31
N ARG A 316 10.68 7.18 16.43
CA ARG A 316 10.75 8.01 17.64
C ARG A 316 11.48 9.32 17.41
N THR A 317 12.55 9.33 16.64
CA THR A 317 13.33 10.54 16.34
C THR A 317 12.50 11.58 15.58
N GLU A 318 11.63 11.14 14.68
CA GLU A 318 10.69 12.02 13.98
C GLU A 318 9.63 12.58 14.93
N LEU A 319 8.99 11.71 15.71
CA LEU A 319 7.92 12.08 16.64
C LEU A 319 8.42 12.97 17.77
N ASP A 320 9.61 12.71 18.33
CA ASP A 320 10.27 13.56 19.32
C ASP A 320 10.55 14.97 18.81
N ALA A 321 10.75 15.10 17.50
CA ALA A 321 10.93 16.37 16.84
C ALA A 321 9.59 16.99 16.36
N GLY A 322 8.46 16.43 16.79
CA GLY A 322 7.11 16.90 16.46
C GLY A 322 6.75 16.72 15.00
N ARG A 323 7.35 15.74 14.31
CA ARG A 323 7.08 15.45 12.89
C ARG A 323 6.22 14.19 12.77
N PRO A 324 4.96 14.32 12.35
CA PRO A 324 4.14 13.19 11.94
C PRO A 324 4.75 12.52 10.71
N ILE A 325 4.59 11.21 10.63
CA ILE A 325 5.23 10.35 9.63
C ILE A 325 4.13 9.81 8.71
N LEU A 326 4.29 9.99 7.40
CA LEU A 326 3.48 9.27 6.42
C LEU A 326 4.04 7.84 6.36
N TYR A 327 3.19 6.86 6.64
CA TYR A 327 3.55 5.45 6.79
C TYR A 327 2.65 4.61 5.89
N ASP A 328 3.19 3.61 5.22
CA ASP A 328 2.39 2.58 4.57
C ASP A 328 2.90 1.16 4.88
N GLY A 329 2.09 0.19 4.50
CA GLY A 329 2.45 -1.21 4.60
C GLY A 329 1.45 -2.08 3.87
N PHE A 330 1.86 -3.33 3.67
CA PHE A 330 1.17 -4.27 2.81
C PHE A 330 0.68 -5.46 3.61
N GLY A 331 -0.53 -5.88 3.29
CA GLY A 331 -1.14 -7.07 3.82
C GLY A 331 -1.62 -8.00 2.72
N ASP A 332 -2.57 -8.83 3.10
CA ASP A 332 -3.13 -9.90 2.27
C ASP A 332 -3.98 -9.39 1.09
N GLY A 333 -4.55 -8.20 1.24
CA GLY A 333 -5.50 -7.60 0.29
C GLY A 333 -5.02 -6.26 -0.26
N GLY A 334 -3.70 -6.06 -0.34
CA GLY A 334 -3.06 -4.86 -0.88
C GLY A 334 -2.37 -3.96 0.16
N GLY A 335 -1.80 -2.86 -0.32
CA GLY A 335 -1.19 -1.81 0.49
C GLY A 335 -2.19 -0.80 1.06
N HIS A 336 -1.83 -0.14 2.17
CA HIS A 336 -2.56 0.99 2.72
C HIS A 336 -1.61 2.03 3.33
N ALA A 337 -1.91 3.32 3.12
CA ALA A 337 -1.15 4.43 3.68
C ALA A 337 -1.93 5.16 4.77
N PHE A 338 -1.22 5.59 5.81
CA PHE A 338 -1.74 6.15 7.05
C PHE A 338 -0.70 7.07 7.71
N VAL A 339 -1.02 7.65 8.88
CA VAL A 339 -0.13 8.57 9.60
C VAL A 339 0.28 7.96 10.92
N CYS A 340 1.58 7.82 11.16
CA CYS A 340 2.14 7.56 12.48
C CYS A 340 2.44 8.90 13.16
N ASP A 341 1.78 9.18 14.27
CA ASP A 341 1.76 10.52 14.85
C ASP A 341 1.93 10.54 16.37
N GLY A 342 2.27 9.41 17.00
CA GLY A 342 2.55 9.37 18.43
C GLY A 342 3.19 8.05 18.82
N TYR A 343 3.71 7.97 20.04
CA TYR A 343 4.20 6.73 20.60
C TYR A 343 4.22 6.76 22.13
N ASP A 344 4.19 5.59 22.75
CA ASP A 344 4.30 5.41 24.20
C ASP A 344 5.67 4.84 24.62
N ASP A 345 5.92 4.79 25.93
CA ASP A 345 7.19 4.28 26.47
C ASP A 345 7.40 2.78 26.16
N ASN A 346 6.36 2.05 25.78
CA ASN A 346 6.39 0.62 25.50
C ASN A 346 6.70 0.29 24.02
N ASN A 347 7.03 1.30 23.21
CA ASN A 347 7.22 1.18 21.75
C ASN A 347 5.93 0.85 20.99
N PHE A 348 4.78 1.17 21.55
CA PHE A 348 3.57 1.26 20.75
C PHE A 348 3.53 2.62 20.07
N PHE A 349 3.15 2.62 18.80
CA PHE A 349 3.01 3.80 17.98
C PHE A 349 1.54 4.06 17.72
N HIS A 350 1.13 5.31 17.82
CA HIS A 350 -0.21 5.73 17.46
C HIS A 350 -0.31 5.88 15.95
N PHE A 351 -1.37 5.33 15.39
CA PHE A 351 -1.67 5.40 13.96
C PHE A 351 -3.05 6.01 13.73
N ASN A 352 -3.09 6.98 12.83
CA ASN A 352 -4.30 7.50 12.23
C ASN A 352 -4.47 6.88 10.84
N TRP A 353 -5.46 6.00 10.69
CA TRP A 353 -5.65 5.20 9.46
C TRP A 353 -6.29 5.96 8.30
N GLY A 354 -6.74 7.20 8.51
CA GLY A 354 -7.43 7.98 7.48
C GLY A 354 -8.86 7.51 7.19
N TRP A 355 -9.53 6.91 8.18
CA TRP A 355 -10.90 6.38 8.07
C TRP A 355 -11.90 7.08 8.98
N GLY A 356 -11.82 8.41 9.07
CA GLY A 356 -12.77 9.17 9.89
C GLY A 356 -12.56 8.99 11.41
N GLY A 357 -11.38 8.52 11.83
CA GLY A 357 -11.06 8.18 13.22
C GLY A 357 -11.32 6.72 13.59
N ALA A 358 -11.96 5.94 12.71
CA ALA A 358 -12.16 4.52 12.94
C ALA A 358 -10.82 3.79 13.10
N HIS A 359 -10.73 2.92 14.11
CA HIS A 359 -9.59 2.06 14.41
C HIS A 359 -8.27 2.76 14.78
N ASN A 360 -8.25 4.10 14.88
CA ASN A 360 -7.09 4.82 15.36
C ASN A 360 -6.70 4.31 16.75
N GLY A 361 -5.41 4.18 17.01
CA GLY A 361 -4.95 3.59 18.25
C GLY A 361 -3.47 3.25 18.23
N TYR A 362 -3.04 2.54 19.27
CA TYR A 362 -1.64 2.22 19.52
C TYR A 362 -1.34 0.77 19.11
N PHE A 363 -0.37 0.62 18.22
CA PHE A 363 0.04 -0.66 17.63
C PHE A 363 1.57 -0.80 17.69
N THR A 364 2.06 -2.04 17.73
CA THR A 364 3.49 -2.27 17.51
C THR A 364 3.79 -2.26 16.01
N VAL A 365 5.00 -1.85 15.63
CA VAL A 365 5.42 -1.79 14.21
C VAL A 365 5.38 -3.14 13.48
N ASN A 366 5.35 -4.27 14.20
CA ASN A 366 5.24 -5.61 13.61
C ASN A 366 3.80 -6.15 13.62
N ALA A 367 2.83 -5.37 14.13
CA ALA A 367 1.44 -5.78 14.25
C ALA A 367 0.49 -4.60 13.93
N LEU A 368 0.66 -4.00 12.75
CA LEU A 368 -0.17 -2.95 12.18
C LEU A 368 -1.50 -3.51 11.65
N ASN A 369 -2.32 -3.96 12.60
CA ASN A 369 -3.53 -4.69 12.33
C ASN A 369 -4.74 -4.00 12.99
N PRO A 370 -5.36 -3.03 12.30
CA PRO A 370 -6.52 -2.35 12.86
C PRO A 370 -7.68 -3.33 13.12
N PRO A 371 -8.55 -3.06 14.13
CA PRO A 371 -9.75 -3.85 14.41
C PRO A 371 -10.83 -3.83 13.31
N GLY A 372 -10.50 -3.49 12.08
CA GLY A 372 -11.40 -3.39 10.94
C GLY A 372 -10.72 -2.57 9.85
N THR A 373 -11.31 -2.52 8.68
CA THR A 373 -10.81 -1.70 7.57
C THR A 373 -11.84 -0.66 7.15
N GLY A 374 -11.33 0.49 6.69
CA GLY A 374 -12.13 1.49 6.00
C GLY A 374 -11.90 1.44 4.49
N ILE A 375 -12.33 2.50 3.80
CA ILE A 375 -12.15 2.67 2.36
C ILE A 375 -10.67 2.47 2.00
N GLY A 376 -10.39 1.64 0.97
CA GLY A 376 -9.04 1.35 0.51
C GLY A 376 -8.20 0.46 1.43
N GLY A 377 -8.74 -0.06 2.53
CA GLY A 377 -7.96 -0.84 3.50
C GLY A 377 -7.74 -2.30 3.15
N GLY A 378 -8.35 -2.83 2.09
CA GLY A 378 -8.28 -4.25 1.74
C GLY A 378 -8.70 -5.15 2.92
N SER A 379 -7.91 -6.19 3.18
CA SER A 379 -8.11 -7.13 4.28
C SER A 379 -7.25 -6.82 5.53
N GLY A 380 -6.65 -5.63 5.61
CA GLY A 380 -5.77 -5.24 6.73
C GLY A 380 -4.44 -5.99 6.72
N GLY A 381 -3.71 -5.96 7.84
CA GLY A 381 -2.53 -6.82 7.97
C GLY A 381 -1.18 -6.18 7.66
N TYR A 382 -1.07 -4.84 7.61
CA TYR A 382 -0.02 -4.02 6.98
C TYR A 382 1.42 -4.19 7.54
N ASN A 383 1.89 -5.42 7.63
CA ASN A 383 3.11 -5.85 8.32
C ASN A 383 4.25 -6.19 7.35
N ALA A 384 3.97 -6.28 6.05
CA ALA A 384 4.96 -6.50 5.00
C ALA A 384 5.26 -5.18 4.25
N GLY A 385 6.41 -5.11 3.58
CA GLY A 385 6.77 -4.01 2.67
C GLY A 385 6.63 -2.60 3.26
N GLN A 386 6.80 -2.43 4.58
CA GLN A 386 6.50 -1.15 5.23
C GLN A 386 7.45 -0.03 4.78
N GLU A 387 6.89 1.14 4.50
CA GLU A 387 7.65 2.33 4.10
C GLU A 387 7.21 3.54 4.89
N VAL A 388 8.11 4.53 4.96
CA VAL A 388 7.80 5.82 5.57
C VAL A 388 8.43 6.97 4.82
N ILE A 389 7.80 8.14 4.91
CA ILE A 389 8.43 9.41 4.60
C ILE A 389 8.76 10.12 5.92
N ILE A 390 10.06 10.27 6.17
CA ILE A 390 10.60 11.01 7.31
C ILE A 390 10.97 12.45 6.91
N GLY A 391 11.10 13.32 7.91
CA GLY A 391 11.56 14.70 7.73
C GLY A 391 10.48 15.64 7.19
N ILE A 392 9.20 15.24 7.21
CA ILE A 392 8.07 16.06 6.73
C ILE A 392 7.86 17.24 7.69
N GLN A 393 8.46 18.36 7.33
CA GLN A 393 8.26 19.64 8.01
C GLN A 393 8.46 20.81 7.02
N PRO A 394 7.82 21.96 7.28
CA PRO A 394 8.09 23.19 6.54
C PRO A 394 9.57 23.63 6.67
N PRO A 395 10.10 24.35 5.66
CA PRO A 395 11.42 24.98 5.78
C PRO A 395 11.47 26.01 6.92
N ALA A 396 12.61 26.11 7.60
CA ALA A 396 12.79 27.04 8.73
C ALA A 396 12.69 28.52 8.32
N THR A 397 12.94 28.80 7.04
CA THR A 397 12.77 30.09 6.39
C THR A 397 12.20 29.84 5.00
N SER A 398 11.08 30.47 4.65
CA SER A 398 10.58 30.50 3.28
C SER A 398 11.59 31.26 2.42
N VAL A 399 12.38 30.55 1.62
CA VAL A 399 13.28 31.19 0.65
C VAL A 399 12.42 31.78 -0.46
N THR A 400 12.06 33.06 -0.31
CA THR A 400 11.42 33.83 -1.36
C THR A 400 12.50 34.62 -2.08
N TYR A 401 12.83 34.22 -3.30
CA TYR A 401 13.45 35.13 -4.24
C TYR A 401 12.41 36.20 -4.53
N GLY A 402 12.70 37.48 -4.23
CA GLY A 402 11.75 38.59 -4.39
C GLY A 402 11.48 38.94 -5.85
N MET A 403 11.26 37.93 -6.70
CA MET A 403 11.05 38.06 -8.12
C MET A 403 9.69 38.68 -8.35
N ALA A 404 9.68 39.84 -8.98
CA ALA A 404 8.46 40.57 -9.26
C ALA A 404 8.47 41.06 -10.71
N LEU A 405 7.29 41.31 -11.26
CA LEU A 405 7.16 41.89 -12.59
C LEU A 405 7.80 43.27 -12.62
N TYR A 406 8.47 43.59 -13.72
CA TYR A 406 9.00 44.91 -14.05
C TYR A 406 8.40 45.44 -15.36
N ASP A 407 7.52 44.65 -15.98
CA ASP A 407 6.68 45.06 -17.10
C ASP A 407 5.38 44.21 -17.11
N TYR A 408 4.37 44.64 -17.87
CA TYR A 408 3.14 43.87 -18.07
C TYR A 408 3.44 42.54 -18.76
N VAL A 409 2.76 41.48 -18.32
CA VAL A 409 2.67 40.24 -19.11
C VAL A 409 1.84 40.56 -20.35
N SER A 410 2.44 40.49 -21.53
CA SER A 410 1.84 40.98 -22.77
C SER A 410 1.95 39.93 -23.86
N PRO A 411 0.88 39.19 -24.19
CA PRO A 411 0.88 38.35 -25.39
C PRO A 411 0.96 39.23 -26.64
N SER A 412 1.58 38.73 -27.71
CA SER A 412 1.71 39.45 -28.98
C SER A 412 0.37 39.80 -29.64
N ALA A 413 -0.70 39.09 -29.27
CA ALA A 413 -2.09 39.45 -29.55
C ALA A 413 -3.02 38.97 -28.42
N SER A 414 -4.07 39.75 -28.14
CA SER A 414 -5.13 39.37 -27.20
C SER A 414 -6.16 38.41 -27.81
N THR A 415 -6.15 38.26 -29.13
CA THR A 415 -7.00 37.34 -29.88
C THR A 415 -6.16 36.56 -30.88
N LEU A 416 -6.20 35.23 -30.79
CA LEU A 416 -5.43 34.31 -31.62
C LEU A 416 -6.37 33.45 -32.46
N GLY A 417 -5.97 33.16 -33.70
CA GLY A 417 -6.52 32.03 -34.44
C GLY A 417 -6.16 30.71 -33.76
N TYR A 418 -7.04 29.70 -33.86
CA TYR A 418 -6.73 28.37 -33.37
C TYR A 418 -5.44 27.81 -34.00
N GLY A 419 -4.49 27.35 -33.17
CA GLY A 419 -3.17 26.90 -33.60
C GLY A 419 -2.21 28.00 -34.07
N GLN A 420 -2.55 29.28 -33.91
CA GLN A 420 -1.68 30.39 -34.31
C GLN A 420 -0.47 30.54 -33.39
N ALA A 421 0.72 30.70 -33.98
CA ALA A 421 1.95 31.07 -33.24
C ALA A 421 1.82 32.44 -32.56
N PHE A 422 2.41 32.57 -31.36
CA PHE A 422 2.39 33.80 -30.59
C PHE A 422 3.58 33.88 -29.63
N ASP A 423 3.86 35.09 -29.17
CA ASP A 423 4.88 35.38 -28.16
C ASP A 423 4.21 35.95 -26.91
N VAL A 424 4.90 35.83 -25.77
CA VAL A 424 4.55 36.53 -24.53
C VAL A 424 5.77 37.32 -24.05
N TYR A 425 5.57 38.61 -23.79
CA TYR A 425 6.62 39.52 -23.36
C TYR A 425 6.43 39.91 -21.89
N THR A 426 7.53 40.04 -21.15
CA THR A 426 7.55 40.72 -19.84
C THR A 426 8.99 41.13 -19.45
N ASN A 427 9.15 41.80 -18.32
CA ASN A 427 10.42 41.95 -17.65
C ASN A 427 10.26 41.58 -16.18
N ILE A 428 11.35 41.14 -15.55
CA ILE A 428 11.35 40.70 -14.15
C ILE A 428 12.47 41.43 -13.42
N VAL A 429 12.20 41.84 -12.17
CA VAL A 429 13.15 42.38 -11.21
C VAL A 429 13.37 41.39 -10.07
N ASN A 430 14.60 41.27 -9.60
CA ASN A 430 14.92 40.52 -8.38
C ASN A 430 15.03 41.50 -7.20
N ASN A 431 13.95 41.64 -6.42
CA ASN A 431 13.94 42.41 -5.17
C ASN A 431 14.43 41.59 -3.95
N GLY A 432 14.85 40.35 -4.16
CA GLY A 432 15.43 39.50 -3.13
C GLY A 432 16.83 39.95 -2.72
N THR A 433 17.36 39.36 -1.65
CA THR A 433 18.69 39.70 -1.10
C THR A 433 19.84 38.93 -1.74
N GLY A 434 19.54 37.89 -2.53
CA GLY A 434 20.52 37.03 -3.19
C GLY A 434 20.38 37.03 -4.71
N THR A 435 21.44 36.61 -5.41
CA THR A 435 21.40 36.38 -6.86
C THR A 435 20.51 35.17 -7.18
N PHE A 436 19.51 35.38 -8.01
CA PHE A 436 18.70 34.32 -8.58
C PHE A 436 19.50 33.57 -9.64
N ASN A 437 19.49 32.24 -9.58
CA ASN A 437 19.97 31.34 -10.63
C ASN A 437 18.87 30.30 -10.86
N GLY A 438 18.38 30.16 -12.09
CA GLY A 438 17.29 29.27 -12.38
C GLY A 438 16.60 29.54 -13.71
N ASP A 439 15.34 29.14 -13.79
CA ASP A 439 14.57 29.15 -15.03
C ASP A 439 13.33 30.05 -14.89
N TYR A 440 12.83 30.53 -16.03
CA TYR A 440 11.53 31.21 -16.15
C TYR A 440 10.62 30.43 -17.09
N CYS A 441 9.31 30.56 -16.93
CA CYS A 441 8.38 30.07 -17.94
C CYS A 441 7.16 30.98 -18.07
N ALA A 442 6.52 30.90 -19.24
CA ALA A 442 5.16 31.35 -19.45
C ALA A 442 4.25 30.12 -19.57
N ALA A 443 3.20 30.06 -18.76
CA ALA A 443 2.27 28.93 -18.68
C ALA A 443 0.83 29.38 -18.98
N VAL A 444 0.12 28.61 -19.79
CA VAL A 444 -1.27 28.88 -20.18
C VAL A 444 -2.23 28.07 -19.31
N PHE A 445 -3.31 28.73 -18.91
CA PHE A 445 -4.41 28.13 -18.14
C PHE A 445 -5.75 28.40 -18.82
N ASP A 446 -6.66 27.43 -18.77
CA ASP A 446 -8.03 27.57 -19.28
C ASP A 446 -8.88 28.51 -18.39
N ALA A 447 -10.13 28.73 -18.79
CA ALA A 447 -11.06 29.59 -18.05
C ALA A 447 -11.41 29.06 -16.63
N ALA A 448 -11.19 27.77 -16.36
CA ALA A 448 -11.34 27.16 -15.04
C ALA A 448 -10.06 27.21 -14.20
N GLY A 449 -8.93 27.67 -14.78
CA GLY A 449 -7.63 27.75 -14.14
C GLY A 449 -6.80 26.48 -14.22
N ASN A 450 -7.22 25.48 -15.02
CA ASN A 450 -6.44 24.27 -15.26
C ASN A 450 -5.26 24.59 -16.17
N PHE A 451 -4.10 24.01 -15.87
CA PHE A 451 -2.92 24.13 -16.72
C PHE A 451 -3.18 23.47 -18.09
N VAL A 452 -2.80 24.16 -19.16
CA VAL A 452 -2.93 23.67 -20.54
C VAL A 452 -1.57 23.23 -21.06
N ASP A 453 -0.64 24.18 -21.21
CA ASP A 453 0.75 23.91 -21.60
C ASP A 453 1.64 25.12 -21.31
N TYR A 454 2.96 24.93 -21.44
CA TYR A 454 3.92 26.01 -21.47
C TYR A 454 3.93 26.68 -22.85
N VAL A 455 4.01 28.02 -22.86
CA VAL A 455 4.44 28.73 -24.08
C VAL A 455 5.91 28.42 -24.33
N GLU A 456 6.77 28.60 -23.31
CA GLU A 456 8.19 28.25 -23.34
C GLU A 456 8.76 28.18 -21.91
N VAL A 457 9.82 27.37 -21.74
CA VAL A 457 10.68 27.37 -20.55
C VAL A 457 12.06 27.90 -20.92
N LEU A 458 12.43 29.03 -20.31
CA LEU A 458 13.72 29.69 -20.46
C LEU A 458 14.67 29.26 -19.33
N SER A 459 15.69 28.46 -19.64
CA SER A 459 16.55 27.84 -18.63
C SER A 459 17.91 28.55 -18.44
N GLY A 460 18.46 28.47 -17.23
CA GLY A 460 19.85 28.89 -16.94
C GLY A 460 20.07 30.40 -16.81
N PHE A 461 19.05 31.13 -16.39
CA PHE A 461 19.09 32.57 -16.19
C PHE A 461 19.71 32.94 -14.84
N THR A 462 20.37 34.11 -14.81
CA THR A 462 20.96 34.67 -13.59
C THR A 462 20.50 36.12 -13.44
N LEU A 463 19.95 36.50 -12.29
CA LEU A 463 19.56 37.88 -11.99
C LEU A 463 20.06 38.29 -10.61
N GLN A 464 20.99 39.24 -10.56
CA GLN A 464 21.53 39.77 -9.31
C GLN A 464 20.46 40.48 -8.47
N SER A 465 20.65 40.51 -7.15
CA SER A 465 19.80 41.28 -6.25
C SER A 465 19.75 42.75 -6.66
N ASN A 466 18.55 43.32 -6.72
CA ASN A 466 18.22 44.68 -7.18
C ASN A 466 18.48 44.96 -8.67
N TYR A 467 18.64 43.93 -9.50
CA TYR A 467 18.71 44.07 -10.95
C TYR A 467 17.39 43.64 -11.60
N MET A 468 17.14 44.18 -12.79
CA MET A 468 16.01 43.84 -13.65
C MET A 468 16.46 43.52 -15.07
N TYR A 469 15.66 42.73 -15.78
CA TYR A 469 15.73 42.69 -17.23
C TYR A 469 15.07 43.95 -17.82
N THR A 470 15.64 44.46 -18.92
CA THR A 470 15.13 45.64 -19.63
C THR A 470 14.89 45.39 -21.11
N ASP A 471 15.38 44.26 -21.63
CA ASP A 471 15.36 43.95 -23.06
C ASP A 471 14.18 43.04 -23.46
N GLY A 472 13.21 42.84 -22.56
CA GLY A 472 12.01 42.04 -22.79
C GLY A 472 12.31 40.53 -22.79
N LEU A 473 12.05 39.85 -21.68
CA LEU A 473 11.94 38.39 -21.70
C LEU A 473 10.81 38.01 -22.65
N THR A 474 11.15 37.18 -23.64
CA THR A 474 10.22 36.71 -24.66
C THR A 474 10.09 35.20 -24.53
N PHE A 475 8.85 34.72 -24.46
CA PHE A 475 8.49 33.31 -24.49
C PHE A 475 7.73 33.05 -25.78
N SER A 476 8.20 32.12 -26.61
CA SER A 476 7.67 31.91 -27.96
C SER A 476 7.05 30.54 -28.13
N SER A 477 5.85 30.49 -28.74
CA SER A 477 5.20 29.25 -29.16
C SER A 477 4.98 29.24 -30.67
N THR A 478 5.17 28.08 -31.30
CA THR A 478 4.80 27.84 -32.70
C THR A 478 3.30 27.67 -32.91
N GLY A 479 2.49 27.73 -31.84
CA GLY A 479 1.05 27.49 -31.82
C GLY A 479 0.70 26.39 -30.83
N MET A 480 -0.43 26.53 -30.15
CA MET A 480 -0.90 25.61 -29.11
C MET A 480 -2.27 25.03 -29.47
N TYR A 481 -2.29 23.80 -29.99
CA TYR A 481 -3.54 23.13 -30.40
C TYR A 481 -4.40 22.67 -29.21
N GLY A 482 -3.82 22.55 -28.00
CA GLY A 482 -4.59 22.38 -26.77
C GLY A 482 -5.45 23.59 -26.39
N MET A 483 -5.16 24.78 -26.94
CA MET A 483 -5.98 25.98 -26.75
C MET A 483 -7.16 25.98 -27.73
N LEU A 484 -8.17 25.15 -27.46
CA LEU A 484 -9.45 25.15 -28.20
C LEU A 484 -10.10 26.56 -28.23
N PRO A 485 -10.96 26.88 -29.22
CA PRO A 485 -11.64 28.17 -29.25
C PRO A 485 -12.34 28.48 -27.92
N GLY A 486 -11.93 29.57 -27.27
CA GLY A 486 -12.20 29.81 -25.85
C GLY A 486 -11.38 30.97 -25.27
N THR A 487 -11.46 31.14 -23.95
CA THR A 487 -10.70 32.17 -23.21
C THR A 487 -9.70 31.51 -22.28
N TYR A 488 -8.48 32.07 -22.27
CA TYR A 488 -7.33 31.56 -21.54
C TYR A 488 -6.64 32.69 -20.79
N SER A 489 -5.84 32.31 -19.80
CA SER A 489 -4.90 33.20 -19.14
C SER A 489 -3.47 32.70 -19.31
N VAL A 490 -2.51 33.61 -19.44
CA VAL A 490 -1.09 33.28 -19.46
C VAL A 490 -0.36 33.96 -18.30
N GLY A 491 0.37 33.17 -17.52
CA GLY A 491 1.08 33.62 -16.33
C GLY A 491 2.58 33.35 -16.41
N ILE A 492 3.37 34.18 -15.72
CA ILE A 492 4.83 34.06 -15.67
C ILE A 492 5.29 33.47 -14.32
N TYR A 493 6.18 32.49 -14.39
CA TYR A 493 6.73 31.78 -13.22
C TYR A 493 8.26 31.73 -13.30
N TYR A 494 8.88 31.52 -12.14
CA TYR A 494 10.31 31.28 -12.00
C TYR A 494 10.56 30.08 -11.11
N ARG A 495 11.67 29.37 -11.33
CA ARG A 495 12.15 28.36 -10.38
C ARG A 495 13.65 28.50 -10.19
N PRO A 496 14.18 28.48 -8.96
CA PRO A 496 15.62 28.36 -8.73
C PRO A 496 16.16 27.07 -9.33
N THR A 497 17.45 26.97 -9.63
CA THR A 497 18.07 25.72 -10.10
C THR A 497 17.76 24.57 -9.13
N GLY A 498 17.07 23.53 -9.63
CA GLY A 498 16.63 22.38 -8.82
C GLY A 498 15.49 22.69 -7.84
N GLY A 499 14.87 23.86 -7.93
CA GLY A 499 13.71 24.28 -7.14
C GLY A 499 12.40 24.20 -7.93
N ASN A 500 11.32 24.64 -7.28
CA ASN A 500 9.96 24.52 -7.81
C ASN A 500 9.49 25.81 -8.46
N TRP A 501 8.52 25.69 -9.36
CA TRP A 501 7.88 26.84 -10.01
C TRP A 501 7.11 27.69 -9.00
N VAL A 502 7.41 28.98 -8.98
CA VAL A 502 6.75 30.00 -8.16
C VAL A 502 6.26 31.11 -9.08
N GLN A 503 5.04 31.60 -8.87
CA GLN A 503 4.50 32.70 -9.65
C GLN A 503 5.34 33.96 -9.43
N VAL A 504 5.73 34.64 -10.52
CA VAL A 504 6.36 35.96 -10.42
C VAL A 504 5.36 36.94 -9.81
N ALA A 505 5.76 37.65 -8.76
CA ALA A 505 4.87 38.52 -8.00
C ALA A 505 4.45 39.76 -8.80
N ASN A 506 3.24 40.24 -8.55
CA ASN A 506 2.80 41.55 -9.04
C ASN A 506 3.67 42.67 -8.48
N SER A 507 3.84 43.76 -9.22
CA SER A 507 4.64 44.91 -8.80
C SER A 507 4.02 46.21 -9.29
N GLY A 508 3.62 47.09 -8.36
CA GLY A 508 2.94 48.34 -8.72
C GLY A 508 1.67 48.05 -9.53
N SER A 509 1.63 48.55 -10.77
CA SER A 509 0.52 48.32 -11.72
C SER A 509 0.72 47.09 -12.61
N TYR A 510 1.88 46.44 -12.57
CA TYR A 510 2.15 45.23 -13.34
C TYR A 510 1.53 44.03 -12.65
N THR A 511 0.56 43.42 -13.32
CA THR A 511 -0.18 42.27 -12.83
C THR A 511 0.14 41.04 -13.63
N ASN A 512 0.32 39.93 -12.93
CA ASN A 512 0.38 38.61 -13.51
C ASN A 512 -1.05 38.13 -13.85
N TYR A 513 -1.05 37.25 -14.85
CA TYR A 513 -2.11 36.83 -15.76
C TYR A 513 -2.55 37.88 -16.79
N ALA A 514 -2.23 37.63 -18.05
CA ALA A 514 -2.82 38.27 -19.21
C ALA A 514 -3.88 37.36 -19.85
N GLN A 515 -4.91 37.94 -20.45
CA GLN A 515 -6.00 37.19 -21.10
C GLN A 515 -5.72 37.00 -22.59
N ILE A 516 -6.05 35.82 -23.11
CA ILE A 516 -5.99 35.47 -24.53
C ILE A 516 -7.33 34.85 -24.92
N THR A 517 -7.91 35.29 -26.03
CA THR A 517 -9.09 34.65 -26.63
C THR A 517 -8.66 33.90 -27.89
N VAL A 518 -8.99 32.62 -27.99
CA VAL A 518 -8.78 31.82 -29.21
C VAL A 518 -10.08 31.72 -29.99
N VAL A 519 -10.00 31.95 -31.30
CA VAL A 519 -11.13 31.91 -32.24
C VAL A 519 -10.78 31.06 -33.46
N ASN A 520 -11.78 30.46 -34.09
CA ASN A 520 -11.63 29.87 -35.42
C ASN A 520 -12.74 30.38 -36.34
N TYR A 521 -12.47 31.42 -37.14
CA TYR A 521 -13.44 31.91 -38.11
C TYR A 521 -13.20 31.29 -39.48
N ASN A 522 -14.23 30.67 -40.04
CA ASN A 522 -14.25 30.21 -41.42
C ASN A 522 -15.65 30.42 -42.01
N THR A 523 -15.73 30.60 -43.33
CA THR A 523 -17.00 30.73 -44.06
C THR A 523 -17.84 29.46 -44.02
N ILE A 524 -17.21 28.30 -43.86
CA ILE A 524 -17.92 27.05 -43.56
C ILE A 524 -17.81 26.82 -42.07
N ALA A 525 -18.93 26.74 -41.37
CA ALA A 525 -18.96 26.69 -39.92
C ALA A 525 -19.93 25.62 -39.41
N LEU A 526 -19.72 25.17 -38.17
CA LEU A 526 -20.70 24.32 -37.50
C LEU A 526 -21.99 25.09 -37.21
N ASN A 527 -23.14 24.43 -37.40
CA ASN A 527 -24.47 24.91 -37.03
C ASN A 527 -25.16 24.01 -35.98
N SER A 528 -24.42 23.07 -35.40
CA SER A 528 -24.86 22.34 -34.21
C SER A 528 -23.64 21.88 -33.42
N SER A 529 -23.85 21.52 -32.16
CA SER A 529 -22.83 20.78 -31.41
C SER A 529 -22.57 19.44 -32.09
N MET A 530 -21.32 18.98 -32.05
CA MET A 530 -20.97 17.61 -32.39
C MET A 530 -21.56 16.65 -31.34
N THR A 531 -22.38 15.71 -31.78
CA THR A 531 -22.94 14.67 -30.91
C THR A 531 -22.20 13.37 -31.18
N VAL A 532 -21.39 12.93 -30.21
CA VAL A 532 -20.61 11.68 -30.30
C VAL A 532 -21.43 10.54 -29.70
N THR A 533 -21.46 9.40 -30.39
CA THR A 533 -22.11 8.15 -29.97
C THR A 533 -21.08 7.01 -29.97
N PRO A 534 -20.94 6.22 -28.89
CA PRO A 534 -21.72 6.26 -27.64
C PRO A 534 -21.57 7.58 -26.88
N SER A 535 -22.58 7.95 -26.09
CA SER A 535 -22.51 9.12 -25.21
C SER A 535 -21.59 8.79 -24.03
N GLY A 536 -20.49 9.53 -23.88
CA GLY A 536 -19.46 9.28 -22.86
C GLY A 536 -18.12 8.91 -23.49
N ASP A 537 -17.39 8.01 -22.83
CA ASP A 537 -16.09 7.56 -23.29
C ASP A 537 -16.22 6.60 -24.48
N LEU A 538 -15.31 6.74 -25.44
CA LEU A 538 -15.12 5.78 -26.52
C LEU A 538 -14.28 4.61 -26.00
N THR A 539 -14.56 3.39 -26.45
CA THR A 539 -13.72 2.24 -26.11
C THR A 539 -12.80 1.92 -27.27
N GLN A 540 -11.51 1.72 -27.01
CA GLN A 540 -10.59 1.19 -28.02
C GLN A 540 -11.11 -0.17 -28.52
N GLY A 541 -11.19 -0.34 -29.84
CA GLY A 541 -11.82 -1.49 -30.49
C GLY A 541 -13.34 -1.36 -30.70
N GLY A 542 -13.99 -0.39 -30.07
CA GLY A 542 -15.42 -0.09 -30.23
C GLY A 542 -15.73 0.79 -31.45
N SER A 543 -17.01 0.99 -31.76
CA SER A 543 -17.46 1.88 -32.83
C SER A 543 -17.74 3.30 -32.33
N VAL A 544 -17.65 4.28 -33.22
CA VAL A 544 -17.98 5.68 -32.96
C VAL A 544 -18.79 6.26 -34.11
N SER A 545 -19.77 7.11 -33.79
CA SER A 545 -20.50 7.95 -34.74
C SER A 545 -20.51 9.40 -34.25
N VAL A 546 -20.32 10.35 -35.15
CA VAL A 546 -20.39 11.79 -34.88
C VAL A 546 -21.45 12.41 -35.76
N ASN A 547 -22.42 13.07 -35.12
CA ASN A 547 -23.50 13.78 -35.78
C ASN A 547 -23.31 15.29 -35.63
N LEU A 548 -23.37 16.03 -36.75
CA LEU A 548 -23.25 17.49 -36.76
C LEU A 548 -23.99 18.11 -37.96
N ASN A 549 -24.21 19.42 -37.92
CA ASN A 549 -24.70 20.22 -39.03
C ASN A 549 -23.70 21.31 -39.38
N ILE A 550 -23.65 21.68 -40.65
CA ILE A 550 -22.79 22.72 -41.20
C ILE A 550 -23.66 23.82 -41.83
N VAL A 551 -23.17 25.06 -41.76
CA VAL A 551 -23.67 26.24 -42.46
C VAL A 551 -22.59 26.81 -43.37
N ASN A 552 -23.02 27.34 -44.52
CA ASN A 552 -22.18 28.14 -45.39
C ASN A 552 -22.52 29.63 -45.21
N ASP A 553 -21.71 30.32 -44.41
CA ASP A 553 -21.76 31.77 -44.21
C ASP A 553 -20.95 32.56 -45.27
N GLY A 554 -20.33 31.84 -46.22
CA GLY A 554 -19.61 32.42 -47.36
C GLY A 554 -20.54 33.04 -48.39
N GLY A 555 -19.99 33.87 -49.28
CA GLY A 555 -20.75 34.57 -50.33
C GLY A 555 -21.07 33.74 -51.58
N SER A 556 -20.65 32.48 -51.65
CA SER A 556 -20.81 31.59 -52.80
C SER A 556 -21.18 30.18 -52.37
N THR A 557 -21.77 29.39 -53.26
CA THR A 557 -22.04 27.96 -53.02
C THR A 557 -20.73 27.20 -52.77
N PHE A 558 -20.67 26.48 -51.65
CA PHE A 558 -19.57 25.58 -51.32
C PHE A 558 -19.74 24.24 -52.04
N VAL A 559 -18.68 23.73 -52.64
CA VAL A 559 -18.59 22.38 -53.23
C VAL A 559 -17.24 21.82 -52.79
N GLY A 560 -17.22 20.62 -52.23
CA GLY A 560 -16.01 20.09 -51.61
C GLY A 560 -16.27 18.84 -50.78
N GLU A 561 -15.40 18.60 -49.81
CA GLU A 561 -15.53 17.48 -48.86
C GLU A 561 -15.58 17.98 -47.42
N TYR A 562 -16.24 17.21 -46.56
CA TYR A 562 -16.15 17.34 -45.11
C TYR A 562 -15.46 16.10 -44.55
N ASP A 563 -14.68 16.28 -43.48
CA ASP A 563 -14.04 15.21 -42.74
C ASP A 563 -14.32 15.39 -41.24
N VAL A 564 -14.50 14.27 -40.56
CA VAL A 564 -14.43 14.24 -39.09
C VAL A 564 -13.37 13.24 -38.70
N SER A 565 -12.39 13.68 -37.92
CA SER A 565 -11.24 12.89 -37.52
C SER A 565 -10.89 13.10 -36.04
N LEU A 566 -10.23 12.09 -35.46
CA LEU A 566 -9.53 12.16 -34.19
C LEU A 566 -8.13 12.71 -34.41
N TYR A 567 -7.72 13.63 -33.55
CA TYR A 567 -6.38 14.21 -33.48
C TYR A 567 -5.84 14.11 -32.05
N ASN A 568 -4.53 14.01 -31.90
CA ASN A 568 -3.87 14.17 -30.61
C ASN A 568 -3.98 15.63 -30.13
N LEU A 569 -3.73 15.88 -28.85
CA LEU A 569 -3.82 17.23 -28.26
C LEU A 569 -2.79 18.22 -28.85
N ASP A 570 -1.71 17.71 -29.44
CA ASP A 570 -0.72 18.51 -30.17
C ASP A 570 -1.16 18.88 -31.60
N GLY A 571 -2.37 18.48 -32.00
CA GLY A 571 -2.94 18.74 -33.33
C GLY A 571 -2.52 17.73 -34.41
N SER A 572 -1.67 16.75 -34.08
CA SER A 572 -1.30 15.69 -35.03
C SER A 572 -2.46 14.74 -35.29
N PHE A 573 -2.59 14.29 -36.54
CA PHE A 573 -3.64 13.37 -36.96
C PHE A 573 -3.53 12.01 -36.25
N ALA A 574 -4.65 11.48 -35.77
CA ALA A 574 -4.71 10.16 -35.14
C ALA A 574 -5.51 9.16 -36.00
N GLN A 575 -6.79 9.46 -36.31
CA GLN A 575 -7.65 8.52 -37.06
C GLN A 575 -8.87 9.22 -37.68
N THR A 576 -9.18 8.90 -38.93
CA THR A 576 -10.42 9.39 -39.58
C THR A 576 -11.65 8.64 -39.06
N ILE A 577 -12.68 9.38 -38.67
CA ILE A 577 -14.01 8.84 -38.33
C ILE A 577 -14.86 8.69 -39.59
N GLY A 578 -14.82 9.67 -40.49
CA GLY A 578 -15.45 9.54 -41.80
C GLY A 578 -15.34 10.81 -42.63
N THR A 579 -15.60 10.65 -43.93
CA THR A 579 -15.65 11.76 -44.90
C THR A 579 -17.01 11.81 -45.60
N TYR A 580 -17.38 13.00 -46.08
CA TYR A 580 -18.60 13.23 -46.85
C TYR A 580 -18.32 14.18 -48.01
N THR A 581 -18.66 13.79 -49.24
CA THR A 581 -18.50 14.64 -50.42
C THR A 581 -19.77 15.46 -50.68
N GLU A 582 -19.65 16.79 -50.66
CA GLU A 582 -20.72 17.77 -50.95
C GLU A 582 -20.96 17.90 -52.46
N SER A 583 -21.55 16.86 -53.06
CA SER A 583 -21.74 16.79 -54.52
C SER A 583 -22.81 17.73 -55.07
N ASN A 584 -23.77 18.14 -54.23
CA ASN A 584 -24.89 19.00 -54.64
C ASN A 584 -24.61 20.50 -54.43
N GLY A 585 -23.55 20.79 -53.68
CA GLY A 585 -23.18 22.13 -53.25
C GLY A 585 -24.08 22.67 -52.13
N LEU A 586 -23.48 23.30 -51.13
CA LEU A 586 -24.18 24.00 -50.05
C LEU A 586 -24.28 25.50 -50.39
N PRO A 587 -25.45 26.06 -50.74
CA PRO A 587 -25.56 27.46 -51.13
C PRO A 587 -25.25 28.44 -49.99
N SER A 588 -24.90 29.67 -50.35
CA SER A 588 -24.65 30.77 -49.38
C SER A 588 -25.88 31.02 -48.50
N GLY A 589 -25.68 31.07 -47.18
CA GLY A 589 -26.71 31.26 -46.17
C GLY A 589 -27.55 30.02 -45.87
N TYR A 590 -27.21 28.85 -46.43
CA TYR A 590 -27.92 27.60 -46.19
C TYR A 590 -27.21 26.74 -45.16
N THR A 591 -28.02 25.96 -44.46
CA THR A 591 -27.65 25.12 -43.34
C THR A 591 -28.32 23.76 -43.49
N TYR A 592 -27.62 22.70 -43.06
CA TYR A 592 -28.28 21.41 -42.84
C TYR A 592 -29.23 21.48 -41.63
N LEU A 593 -30.54 21.34 -41.87
CA LEU A 593 -31.59 21.48 -40.85
C LEU A 593 -32.19 20.15 -40.40
N ALA A 594 -31.40 19.06 -40.47
CA ALA A 594 -31.74 17.65 -40.26
C ALA A 594 -32.16 16.87 -41.54
N PRO A 595 -31.84 15.55 -41.62
CA PRO A 595 -31.05 14.79 -40.65
C PRO A 595 -29.58 15.25 -40.60
N TYR A 596 -28.93 15.06 -39.45
CA TYR A 596 -27.54 15.44 -39.24
C TYR A 596 -26.62 14.80 -40.29
N LEU A 597 -25.55 15.51 -40.68
CA LEU A 597 -24.40 14.84 -41.28
C LEU A 597 -23.88 13.83 -40.24
N THR A 598 -23.68 12.59 -40.68
CA THR A 598 -23.31 11.48 -39.81
C THR A 598 -22.04 10.85 -40.33
N PHE A 599 -21.01 10.83 -39.51
CA PHE A 599 -19.71 10.25 -39.79
C PHE A 599 -19.51 9.07 -38.84
N GLY A 600 -19.14 7.91 -39.35
CA GLY A 600 -19.14 6.68 -38.56
C GLY A 600 -17.94 5.79 -38.85
N LEU A 601 -17.36 5.27 -37.77
CA LEU A 601 -16.20 4.40 -37.78
C LEU A 601 -16.52 3.13 -36.97
N ALA A 602 -16.28 1.97 -37.57
CA ALA A 602 -16.61 0.68 -36.95
C ALA A 602 -15.65 0.30 -35.80
N THR A 603 -14.40 0.77 -35.85
CA THR A 603 -13.35 0.39 -34.89
C THR A 603 -12.42 1.57 -34.62
N VAL A 604 -12.47 2.10 -33.40
CA VAL A 604 -11.51 3.07 -32.87
C VAL A 604 -10.21 2.34 -32.55
N THR A 605 -9.12 2.67 -33.24
CA THR A 605 -7.82 1.97 -33.09
C THR A 605 -6.81 2.75 -32.27
N VAL A 606 -7.07 4.04 -32.03
CA VAL A 606 -6.17 4.89 -31.24
C VAL A 606 -6.05 4.35 -29.80
N PRO A 607 -4.86 4.46 -29.17
CA PRO A 607 -4.67 4.07 -27.77
C PRO A 607 -5.61 4.81 -26.80
N PRO A 608 -5.82 4.30 -25.58
CA PRO A 608 -6.51 5.06 -24.54
C PRO A 608 -5.86 6.42 -24.29
N GLY A 609 -6.67 7.45 -24.10
CA GLY A 609 -6.21 8.83 -23.94
C GLY A 609 -7.28 9.86 -24.34
N THR A 610 -6.95 11.13 -24.18
CA THR A 610 -7.83 12.24 -24.61
C THR A 610 -7.46 12.69 -26.02
N TYR A 611 -8.45 12.80 -26.89
CA TYR A 611 -8.32 13.18 -28.29
C TYR A 611 -9.23 14.36 -28.63
N LEU A 612 -8.86 15.09 -29.68
CA LEU A 612 -9.70 16.09 -30.31
C LEU A 612 -10.53 15.44 -31.41
N VAL A 613 -11.85 15.61 -31.38
CA VAL A 613 -12.72 15.40 -32.54
C VAL A 613 -12.82 16.73 -33.26
N ALA A 614 -12.30 16.77 -34.49
CA ALA A 614 -12.34 17.97 -35.32
C ALA A 614 -13.12 17.70 -36.61
N ALA A 615 -13.97 18.65 -36.97
CA ALA A 615 -14.61 18.71 -38.27
C ALA A 615 -13.80 19.62 -39.20
N LEU A 616 -13.46 19.12 -40.39
CA LEU A 616 -12.73 19.86 -41.41
C LEU A 616 -13.57 19.93 -42.68
N HIS A 617 -13.23 20.86 -43.56
CA HIS A 617 -13.76 20.94 -44.91
C HIS A 617 -12.63 21.22 -45.91
N ASP A 618 -12.78 20.75 -47.14
CA ASP A 618 -11.85 21.01 -48.24
C ASP A 618 -12.63 21.55 -49.45
N PRO A 619 -12.46 22.82 -49.84
CA PRO A 619 -13.07 23.39 -51.05
C PRO A 619 -12.36 22.97 -52.36
N GLY A 620 -11.41 22.03 -52.30
CA GLY A 620 -10.54 21.59 -53.39
C GLY A 620 -9.13 22.20 -53.37
N SER A 621 -8.78 22.93 -52.30
CA SER A 621 -7.46 23.57 -52.11
C SER A 621 -6.69 23.06 -50.89
N GLY A 622 -7.25 22.10 -50.16
CA GLY A 622 -6.69 21.53 -48.94
C GLY A 622 -7.66 21.64 -47.77
N TRP A 623 -7.42 20.81 -46.75
CA TRP A 623 -8.24 20.74 -45.55
C TRP A 623 -8.08 21.95 -44.64
N GLU A 624 -9.21 22.52 -44.25
CA GLU A 624 -9.32 23.63 -43.31
C GLU A 624 -10.21 23.24 -42.14
N LEU A 625 -9.91 23.74 -40.94
CA LEU A 625 -10.76 23.51 -39.78
C LEU A 625 -12.08 24.26 -39.97
N THR A 626 -13.20 23.54 -39.93
CA THR A 626 -14.54 24.14 -40.04
C THR A 626 -14.76 25.14 -38.90
N GLY A 627 -15.23 26.32 -39.25
CA GLY A 627 -15.33 27.48 -38.38
C GLY A 627 -16.21 27.25 -37.15
N THR A 628 -15.88 28.00 -36.09
CA THR A 628 -16.63 28.06 -34.85
C THR A 628 -17.47 29.34 -34.79
N GLY A 629 -18.79 29.17 -34.70
CA GLY A 629 -19.72 30.21 -34.30
C GLY A 629 -20.13 30.00 -32.83
N SER A 630 -21.40 29.69 -32.59
CA SER A 630 -21.92 29.32 -31.28
C SER A 630 -21.58 27.89 -30.84
N PHE A 631 -20.82 27.14 -31.66
CA PHE A 631 -20.52 25.73 -31.46
C PHE A 631 -19.01 25.48 -31.56
N SER A 632 -18.49 24.66 -30.65
CA SER A 632 -17.05 24.38 -30.54
C SER A 632 -16.59 23.39 -31.60
N ASN A 633 -15.42 23.68 -32.18
CA ASN A 633 -14.66 22.80 -33.05
C ASN A 633 -13.17 23.17 -32.91
N PRO A 634 -12.30 22.27 -32.43
CA PRO A 634 -12.57 20.89 -32.02
C PRO A 634 -13.36 20.75 -30.72
N ILE A 635 -13.79 19.53 -30.39
CA ILE A 635 -14.20 19.11 -29.04
C ILE A 635 -13.30 17.98 -28.53
N THR A 636 -13.22 17.75 -27.22
CA THR A 636 -12.48 16.62 -26.63
C THR A 636 -13.35 15.38 -26.47
N VAL A 637 -12.74 14.20 -26.66
CA VAL A 637 -13.30 12.89 -26.26
C VAL A 637 -12.23 12.09 -25.54
N THR A 638 -12.65 11.19 -24.66
CA THR A 638 -11.76 10.22 -24.01
C THR A 638 -11.95 8.85 -24.66
N VAL A 639 -10.85 8.20 -25.00
CA VAL A 639 -10.80 6.79 -25.40
C VAL A 639 -10.28 6.00 -24.21
N VAL A 640 -11.00 4.98 -23.78
CA VAL A 640 -10.62 4.10 -22.67
C VAL A 640 -10.23 2.72 -23.19
N ALA A 641 -9.45 2.00 -22.40
CA ALA A 641 -9.13 0.60 -22.67
C ALA A 641 -10.42 -0.26 -22.67
N PRO A 642 -10.48 -1.34 -23.47
CA PRO A 642 -11.55 -2.31 -23.33
C PRO A 642 -11.49 -2.97 -21.95
N ALA A 643 -12.65 -3.25 -21.36
CA ALA A 643 -12.72 -3.96 -20.09
C ALA A 643 -12.07 -5.35 -20.21
N THR A 644 -11.15 -5.65 -19.30
CA THR A 644 -10.52 -6.97 -19.18
C THR A 644 -11.60 -8.02 -18.97
N GLN A 645 -11.55 -9.11 -19.73
CA GLN A 645 -12.50 -10.22 -19.58
C GLN A 645 -11.95 -11.22 -18.55
N PRO A 646 -12.84 -11.90 -17.79
CA PRO A 646 -12.43 -12.96 -16.87
C PRO A 646 -11.51 -13.96 -17.57
N ASP A 647 -10.45 -14.39 -16.90
CA ASP A 647 -9.54 -15.38 -17.43
C ASP A 647 -10.12 -16.81 -17.39
N SER A 648 -9.32 -17.80 -17.81
CA SER A 648 -9.72 -19.20 -17.87
C SER A 648 -9.75 -19.93 -16.51
N TYR A 649 -9.28 -19.28 -15.44
CA TYR A 649 -9.18 -19.83 -14.09
C TYR A 649 -10.39 -19.49 -13.22
N GLU A 650 -11.20 -18.52 -13.64
CA GLU A 650 -12.40 -18.10 -12.93
C GLU A 650 -13.51 -19.19 -12.91
N VAL A 651 -14.28 -19.33 -11.82
CA VAL A 651 -14.25 -18.50 -10.61
C VAL A 651 -13.20 -18.99 -9.61
N ASN A 652 -12.20 -18.18 -9.25
CA ASN A 652 -11.12 -18.50 -8.29
C ASN A 652 -10.90 -17.43 -7.21
N ASN A 653 -11.94 -16.64 -6.96
CA ASN A 653 -11.98 -15.51 -6.02
C ASN A 653 -11.95 -15.85 -4.51
N SER A 654 -11.70 -17.12 -4.14
CA SER A 654 -11.60 -17.54 -2.73
C SER A 654 -10.79 -18.83 -2.56
N VAL A 655 -10.28 -19.08 -1.35
CA VAL A 655 -9.56 -20.33 -1.02
C VAL A 655 -10.38 -21.59 -1.35
N ALA A 656 -11.69 -21.55 -1.12
CA ALA A 656 -12.61 -22.64 -1.43
C ALA A 656 -12.73 -22.90 -2.94
N GLN A 657 -12.65 -21.83 -3.73
CA GLN A 657 -12.73 -21.86 -5.19
C GLN A 657 -11.35 -21.93 -5.86
N ALA A 658 -10.27 -22.04 -5.09
CA ALA A 658 -8.91 -22.01 -5.60
C ALA A 658 -8.71 -23.01 -6.75
N TYR A 659 -8.23 -22.50 -7.89
CA TYR A 659 -8.04 -23.28 -9.10
C TYR A 659 -6.91 -24.31 -8.90
N ALA A 660 -7.20 -25.58 -9.18
CA ALA A 660 -6.22 -26.66 -9.05
C ALA A 660 -5.27 -26.67 -10.25
N LEU A 661 -4.03 -26.20 -10.05
CA LEU A 661 -3.04 -26.16 -11.10
C LEU A 661 -2.48 -27.57 -11.37
N PRO A 662 -2.53 -28.07 -12.63
CA PRO A 662 -2.04 -29.40 -12.95
C PRO A 662 -0.51 -29.45 -12.89
N VAL A 663 0.02 -30.33 -12.03
CA VAL A 663 1.47 -30.51 -11.84
C VAL A 663 1.94 -31.77 -12.55
N ASN A 664 2.75 -31.60 -13.60
CA ASN A 664 3.35 -32.71 -14.35
C ASN A 664 4.86 -32.75 -14.12
N PHE A 665 5.34 -33.80 -13.46
CA PHE A 665 6.77 -33.97 -13.19
C PHE A 665 7.49 -34.65 -14.36
N SER A 666 8.59 -34.03 -14.81
CA SER A 666 9.62 -34.67 -15.63
C SER A 666 10.75 -35.10 -14.70
N GLY A 667 10.80 -36.39 -14.36
CA GLY A 667 11.67 -36.89 -13.29
C GLY A 667 11.27 -36.33 -11.91
N ASN A 668 12.16 -35.53 -11.33
CA ASN A 668 12.00 -34.93 -10.00
C ASN A 668 11.72 -33.42 -10.03
N THR A 669 11.47 -32.86 -11.22
CA THR A 669 11.21 -31.42 -11.38
C THR A 669 9.91 -31.18 -12.14
N ALA A 670 9.20 -30.11 -11.79
CA ALA A 670 8.04 -29.61 -12.53
C ALA A 670 8.06 -28.07 -12.58
N SER A 671 7.47 -27.51 -13.63
CA SER A 671 7.22 -26.06 -13.75
C SER A 671 5.77 -25.88 -14.16
N VAL A 672 5.08 -24.97 -13.48
CA VAL A 672 3.67 -24.66 -13.70
C VAL A 672 3.52 -23.15 -13.73
N SER A 673 2.64 -22.63 -14.57
CA SER A 673 2.36 -21.19 -14.63
C SER A 673 0.90 -20.91 -14.92
N THR A 674 0.44 -19.73 -14.53
CA THR A 674 -0.94 -19.27 -14.73
C THR A 674 -1.03 -18.44 -16.02
N GLN A 675 -0.82 -19.10 -17.17
CA GLN A 675 -0.74 -18.41 -18.45
C GLN A 675 -2.07 -17.76 -18.84
N GLY A 676 -2.05 -16.44 -19.06
CA GLY A 676 -3.23 -15.66 -19.43
C GLY A 676 -4.04 -15.14 -18.24
N SER A 677 -3.51 -15.29 -17.02
CA SER A 677 -4.16 -14.78 -15.82
C SER A 677 -4.33 -13.27 -15.83
N ASN A 678 -5.42 -12.81 -15.25
CA ASN A 678 -5.65 -11.40 -15.03
C ASN A 678 -6.60 -11.14 -13.87
N LEU A 679 -6.41 -9.99 -13.22
CA LEU A 679 -7.37 -9.40 -12.30
C LEU A 679 -8.37 -8.61 -13.15
N HIS A 680 -9.55 -9.18 -13.41
CA HIS A 680 -10.50 -8.62 -14.39
C HIS A 680 -11.43 -7.56 -13.81
N VAL A 681 -11.60 -7.54 -12.49
CA VAL A 681 -12.40 -6.57 -11.75
C VAL A 681 -11.66 -6.07 -10.50
N THR A 682 -12.07 -4.92 -9.98
CA THR A 682 -11.38 -4.18 -8.90
C THR A 682 -11.27 -4.93 -7.57
N ASN A 683 -12.11 -5.94 -7.34
CA ASN A 683 -12.11 -6.77 -6.14
C ASN A 683 -11.68 -8.22 -6.43
N ASP A 684 -11.03 -8.45 -7.57
CA ASP A 684 -10.56 -9.76 -8.00
C ASP A 684 -9.36 -10.21 -7.16
N LEU A 685 -9.44 -11.41 -6.59
CA LEU A 685 -8.38 -12.04 -5.81
C LEU A 685 -8.18 -13.47 -6.30
N ASP A 686 -7.09 -13.73 -6.99
CA ASP A 686 -6.89 -15.02 -7.61
C ASP A 686 -6.30 -16.04 -6.65
N HIS A 687 -7.05 -17.10 -6.37
CA HIS A 687 -6.57 -18.23 -5.59
C HIS A 687 -6.22 -19.43 -6.46
N TYR A 688 -5.02 -19.96 -6.26
CA TYR A 688 -4.54 -21.19 -6.89
C TYR A 688 -4.18 -22.24 -5.85
N LYS A 689 -4.16 -23.51 -6.24
CA LYS A 689 -3.64 -24.58 -5.40
C LYS A 689 -2.87 -25.64 -6.18
N LEU A 690 -1.81 -26.14 -5.57
CA LEU A 690 -1.07 -27.31 -5.99
C LEU A 690 -1.50 -28.50 -5.12
N VAL A 691 -1.95 -29.59 -5.76
CA VAL A 691 -2.23 -30.86 -5.06
C VAL A 691 -1.07 -31.81 -5.28
N LEU A 692 -0.27 -32.01 -4.24
CA LEU A 692 0.98 -32.77 -4.27
C LEU A 692 0.74 -34.17 -3.68
N ALA A 693 1.13 -35.20 -4.42
CA ALA A 693 0.93 -36.59 -4.00
C ALA A 693 1.83 -36.95 -2.81
N GLY A 694 1.30 -37.76 -1.89
CA GLY A 694 2.10 -38.34 -0.80
C GLY A 694 3.21 -39.27 -1.32
N GLY A 695 4.20 -39.53 -0.47
CA GLY A 695 5.38 -40.35 -0.80
C GLY A 695 6.57 -39.56 -1.33
N TYR A 696 6.51 -38.24 -1.33
CA TYR A 696 7.61 -37.35 -1.70
C TYR A 696 7.64 -36.12 -0.79
N ASP A 697 8.84 -35.60 -0.55
CA ASP A 697 9.04 -34.24 -0.06
C ASP A 697 9.23 -33.30 -1.24
N TYR A 698 8.62 -32.11 -1.16
CA TYR A 698 8.62 -31.13 -2.24
C TYR A 698 9.26 -29.83 -1.79
N THR A 699 9.95 -29.18 -2.74
CA THR A 699 10.30 -27.77 -2.63
C THR A 699 9.55 -27.00 -3.71
N VAL A 700 8.89 -25.90 -3.36
CA VAL A 700 8.19 -25.03 -4.31
C VAL A 700 8.78 -23.64 -4.23
N ASN A 701 9.25 -23.11 -5.36
CA ASN A 701 9.63 -21.71 -5.52
C ASN A 701 8.61 -21.02 -6.40
N ALA A 702 8.19 -19.82 -6.00
CA ALA A 702 7.24 -19.01 -6.73
C ALA A 702 7.89 -17.71 -7.22
N ARG A 703 7.43 -17.25 -8.38
CA ARG A 703 7.71 -15.94 -8.92
C ARG A 703 6.43 -15.38 -9.52
N LEU A 704 6.11 -14.14 -9.21
CA LEU A 704 5.15 -13.35 -9.97
C LEU A 704 5.88 -12.61 -11.09
N HIS A 705 5.23 -12.54 -12.25
CA HIS A 705 5.61 -11.64 -13.33
C HIS A 705 4.45 -10.69 -13.56
N ASP A 706 4.71 -9.42 -13.39
CA ASP A 706 3.74 -8.34 -13.34
C ASP A 706 4.31 -7.12 -14.06
N SER A 707 3.61 -5.98 -13.94
CA SER A 707 3.97 -4.74 -14.59
C SER A 707 5.27 -4.12 -14.04
N TYR A 708 5.63 -4.42 -12.80
CA TYR A 708 6.82 -3.89 -12.13
C TYR A 708 8.09 -4.66 -12.54
N ASN A 709 8.07 -6.00 -12.48
CA ASN A 709 9.27 -6.80 -12.73
C ASN A 709 8.98 -8.16 -13.39
N SER A 710 8.77 -8.08 -14.69
CA SER A 710 8.69 -9.25 -15.55
C SER A 710 10.06 -9.89 -15.85
N GLY A 711 10.45 -10.87 -15.03
CA GLY A 711 11.69 -11.64 -15.23
C GLY A 711 11.70 -12.59 -16.45
N ASN A 712 10.67 -12.56 -17.31
CA ASN A 712 10.55 -13.42 -18.49
C ASN A 712 10.54 -12.65 -19.81
N GLY A 713 10.61 -11.31 -19.78
CA GLY A 713 10.64 -10.46 -20.96
C GLY A 713 9.27 -10.19 -21.61
N ASN A 714 8.18 -10.70 -21.07
CA ASN A 714 6.82 -10.33 -21.48
C ASN A 714 6.37 -9.06 -20.74
N THR A 715 5.42 -8.32 -21.31
CA THR A 715 4.79 -7.17 -20.64
C THR A 715 3.49 -7.61 -19.98
N TYR A 716 3.30 -7.19 -18.74
CA TYR A 716 2.10 -7.37 -17.93
C TYR A 716 1.56 -5.99 -17.54
N THR A 717 0.30 -5.92 -17.12
CA THR A 717 -0.39 -4.64 -16.92
C THR A 717 -0.94 -4.41 -15.52
N ALA A 718 -0.93 -5.43 -14.66
CA ALA A 718 -1.17 -5.27 -13.22
C ALA A 718 0.15 -5.44 -12.49
N ASP A 719 0.40 -4.59 -11.49
CA ASP A 719 1.34 -4.85 -10.41
C ASP A 719 0.68 -5.74 -9.34
N GLY A 720 1.38 -6.77 -8.89
CA GLY A 720 0.78 -7.85 -8.13
C GLY A 720 1.62 -8.28 -6.95
N LEU A 721 0.94 -8.78 -5.93
CA LEU A 721 1.53 -9.36 -4.74
C LEU A 721 1.03 -10.78 -4.59
N PHE A 722 1.87 -11.68 -4.08
CA PHE A 722 1.43 -13.04 -3.80
C PHE A 722 1.79 -13.50 -2.39
N THR A 723 0.98 -14.45 -1.92
CA THR A 723 1.13 -15.11 -0.61
C THR A 723 0.86 -16.60 -0.80
N TRP A 724 1.34 -17.42 0.13
CA TRP A 724 1.10 -18.87 0.10
C TRP A 724 0.67 -19.41 1.46
N SER A 725 0.06 -20.60 1.44
CA SER A 725 -0.40 -21.31 2.63
C SER A 725 -0.39 -22.82 2.41
N THR A 726 0.03 -23.62 3.40
CA THR A 726 0.00 -25.09 3.35
C THR A 726 -1.28 -25.71 3.95
N ASP A 727 -2.11 -24.90 4.60
CA ASP A 727 -3.37 -25.34 5.24
C ASP A 727 -4.60 -24.57 4.73
N GLY A 728 -4.39 -23.54 3.91
CA GLY A 728 -5.43 -22.65 3.39
C GLY A 728 -5.88 -21.56 4.37
N ASN A 729 -5.35 -21.54 5.60
CA ASN A 729 -5.79 -20.66 6.69
C ASN A 729 -4.66 -19.75 7.17
N THR A 730 -3.47 -20.32 7.40
CA THR A 730 -2.26 -19.61 7.83
C THR A 730 -1.48 -19.20 6.59
N TRP A 731 -1.37 -17.89 6.36
CA TRP A 731 -0.72 -17.33 5.18
C TRP A 731 0.67 -16.82 5.51
N SER A 732 1.58 -16.90 4.54
CA SER A 732 2.91 -16.30 4.60
C SER A 732 2.84 -14.78 4.71
N SER A 733 4.01 -14.15 4.92
CA SER A 733 4.17 -12.74 4.55
C SER A 733 3.92 -12.55 3.05
N THR A 734 3.63 -11.31 2.67
CA THR A 734 3.46 -10.91 1.28
C THR A 734 4.80 -10.90 0.56
N PHE A 735 4.82 -11.42 -0.67
CA PHE A 735 5.95 -11.38 -1.58
C PHE A 735 5.59 -10.52 -2.78
N ASP A 736 6.56 -9.72 -3.20
CA ASP A 736 6.55 -8.91 -4.40
C ASP A 736 7.58 -9.50 -5.36
N ASP A 737 7.18 -9.77 -6.61
CA ASP A 737 7.95 -10.45 -7.65
C ASP A 737 8.53 -11.84 -7.33
N VAL A 738 9.51 -11.92 -6.44
CA VAL A 738 10.40 -13.08 -6.27
C VAL A 738 10.35 -13.58 -4.83
N MET A 739 10.04 -14.86 -4.69
CA MET A 739 10.17 -15.54 -3.41
C MET A 739 11.64 -15.77 -3.06
N ALA A 740 12.10 -15.31 -1.89
CA ALA A 740 13.49 -15.46 -1.46
C ALA A 740 13.85 -16.90 -1.03
N ASP A 741 12.92 -17.58 -0.36
CA ASP A 741 13.11 -18.95 0.16
C ASP A 741 12.12 -19.93 -0.46
N ALA A 742 12.48 -21.20 -0.57
CA ALA A 742 11.57 -22.23 -1.09
C ALA A 742 10.59 -22.72 -0.03
N ILE A 743 9.34 -22.96 -0.40
CA ILE A 743 8.35 -23.66 0.43
C ILE A 743 8.73 -25.14 0.51
N THR A 744 8.88 -25.68 1.72
CA THR A 744 9.10 -27.12 1.93
C THR A 744 7.81 -27.80 2.35
N VAL A 745 7.40 -28.83 1.61
CA VAL A 745 6.20 -29.63 1.89
C VAL A 745 6.59 -31.07 2.11
N GLN A 746 6.36 -31.59 3.32
CA GLN A 746 6.70 -32.96 3.67
C GLN A 746 5.57 -33.93 3.34
N ASN A 747 5.91 -35.03 2.68
CA ASN A 747 4.97 -36.11 2.34
C ASN A 747 3.71 -35.66 1.56
N GLY A 748 3.86 -34.73 0.62
CA GLY A 748 2.76 -34.19 -0.17
C GLY A 748 1.78 -33.33 0.65
N GLY A 749 0.63 -33.01 0.06
CA GLY A 749 -0.36 -32.10 0.65
C GLY A 749 -0.86 -31.07 -0.36
N THR A 750 -1.48 -30.00 0.14
CA THR A 750 -1.95 -28.89 -0.71
C THR A 750 -1.16 -27.64 -0.38
N VAL A 751 -0.72 -26.91 -1.41
CA VAL A 751 -0.16 -25.56 -1.26
C VAL A 751 -1.07 -24.60 -1.98
N HIS A 752 -1.62 -23.65 -1.25
CA HIS A 752 -2.44 -22.57 -1.76
C HIS A 752 -1.56 -21.36 -2.08
N PHE A 753 -1.90 -20.65 -3.15
CA PHE A 753 -1.36 -19.34 -3.49
C PHE A 753 -2.53 -18.37 -3.64
N ARG A 754 -2.32 -17.12 -3.23
CA ARG A 754 -3.23 -16.02 -3.51
C ARG A 754 -2.43 -14.90 -4.15
N VAL A 755 -2.91 -14.42 -5.29
CA VAL A 755 -2.42 -13.20 -5.95
C VAL A 755 -3.45 -12.10 -5.71
N ALA A 756 -2.96 -10.93 -5.32
CA ALA A 756 -3.73 -9.72 -5.10
C ALA A 756 -3.04 -8.57 -5.85
N PRO A 757 -3.74 -7.51 -6.25
CA PRO A 757 -3.07 -6.35 -6.81
C PRO A 757 -2.20 -5.65 -5.75
N TYR A 758 -1.11 -5.03 -6.19
CA TYR A 758 -0.28 -4.18 -5.32
C TYR A 758 -1.11 -3.01 -4.79
N PHE A 759 -1.81 -2.32 -5.71
CA PHE A 759 -2.82 -1.32 -5.38
C PHE A 759 -4.21 -1.96 -5.38
N ALA A 760 -4.86 -2.00 -4.21
CA ALA A 760 -6.24 -2.46 -4.15
C ALA A 760 -7.12 -1.71 -5.18
N GLY A 761 -7.92 -2.44 -5.96
CA GLY A 761 -8.70 -1.89 -7.07
C GLY A 761 -8.05 -2.02 -8.46
N GLU A 762 -6.75 -2.30 -8.54
CA GLU A 762 -6.05 -2.45 -9.82
C GLU A 762 -6.52 -3.69 -10.59
N VAL A 763 -6.67 -3.53 -11.91
CA VAL A 763 -7.04 -4.59 -12.86
C VAL A 763 -5.96 -4.73 -13.92
N GLY A 764 -5.71 -5.95 -14.38
CA GLY A 764 -4.70 -6.18 -15.40
C GLY A 764 -4.13 -7.59 -15.41
N THR A 765 -3.19 -7.81 -16.32
CA THR A 765 -2.58 -9.13 -16.55
C THR A 765 -1.37 -9.35 -15.65
N TYR A 766 -1.15 -10.60 -15.23
CA TYR A 766 0.04 -11.06 -14.52
C TYR A 766 0.31 -12.54 -14.85
N LEU A 767 1.41 -13.10 -14.35
CA LEU A 767 1.69 -14.54 -14.41
C LEU A 767 2.34 -15.03 -13.12
N LEU A 768 1.68 -15.94 -12.40
CA LEU A 768 2.30 -16.69 -11.32
C LEU A 768 3.02 -17.91 -11.89
N GLN A 769 4.34 -17.98 -11.71
CA GLN A 769 5.19 -19.11 -12.07
C GLN A 769 5.64 -19.88 -10.82
N LEU A 770 5.49 -21.20 -10.87
CA LEU A 770 5.79 -22.14 -9.78
C LEU A 770 6.77 -23.20 -10.28
N ASN A 771 7.95 -23.26 -9.66
CA ASN A 771 8.98 -24.25 -9.93
C ASN A 771 9.05 -25.24 -8.76
N LEU A 772 8.90 -26.53 -9.05
CA LEU A 772 8.85 -27.58 -8.05
C LEU A 772 10.01 -28.57 -8.23
N THR A 773 10.56 -29.02 -7.11
CA THR A 773 11.34 -30.25 -7.06
C THR A 773 10.72 -31.22 -6.08
N ARG A 774 10.93 -32.53 -6.29
CA ARG A 774 10.46 -33.58 -5.37
C ARG A 774 11.54 -34.61 -5.12
N THR A 775 11.56 -35.16 -3.91
CA THR A 775 12.44 -36.27 -3.52
C THR A 775 11.60 -37.38 -2.91
N ALA A 776 11.78 -38.62 -3.38
CA ALA A 776 11.01 -39.75 -2.92
C ALA A 776 11.29 -40.03 -1.45
N LEU A 777 10.23 -40.24 -0.68
CA LEU A 777 10.32 -40.76 0.68
C LEU A 777 10.68 -42.24 0.61
N VAL A 778 11.97 -42.54 0.54
CA VAL A 778 12.50 -43.88 0.78
C VAL A 778 12.34 -44.16 2.29
N GLY A 779 11.32 -44.95 2.62
CA GLY A 779 10.66 -44.97 3.93
C GLY A 779 11.52 -45.11 5.20
N VAL A 780 11.05 -44.39 6.22
CA VAL A 780 11.44 -44.36 7.65
C VAL A 780 12.89 -43.95 7.87
N GLU A 781 13.07 -42.69 8.25
CA GLU A 781 14.30 -42.17 8.84
C GLU A 781 14.71 -43.06 10.03
N GLU A 782 15.84 -43.76 9.92
CA GLU A 782 16.49 -44.32 11.11
C GLU A 782 17.07 -43.14 11.90
N GLN A 783 16.41 -42.79 13.00
CA GLN A 783 17.00 -41.95 14.04
C GLN A 783 18.24 -42.65 14.61
N HIS A 784 19.41 -42.41 14.02
CA HIS A 784 20.69 -42.79 14.62
C HIS A 784 21.03 -41.83 15.76
N GLY A 785 20.30 -41.94 16.87
CA GLY A 785 20.81 -41.50 18.16
C GLY A 785 21.96 -42.43 18.59
N ALA A 786 23.02 -41.88 19.15
CA ALA A 786 24.25 -42.56 19.57
C ALA A 786 24.08 -43.62 20.70
N SER A 787 22.88 -44.16 20.90
CA SER A 787 22.51 -45.09 21.99
C SER A 787 21.53 -46.19 21.53
N ALA A 788 21.45 -46.48 20.23
CA ALA A 788 20.47 -47.42 19.65
C ALA A 788 21.04 -48.83 19.37
N LEU A 789 20.13 -49.81 19.25
CA LEU A 789 20.38 -51.16 18.75
C LEU A 789 20.64 -51.09 17.23
N ALA A 790 21.72 -51.70 16.74
CA ALA A 790 22.05 -51.73 15.31
C ALA A 790 21.77 -53.12 14.73
N ILE A 791 21.22 -53.17 13.52
CA ILE A 791 21.11 -54.42 12.75
C ILE A 791 21.74 -54.30 11.38
N TYR A 792 22.58 -55.26 11.02
CA TYR A 792 23.23 -55.27 9.70
C TYR A 792 23.65 -56.69 9.26
N PRO A 793 23.60 -57.00 7.95
CA PRO A 793 22.98 -56.19 6.92
C PRO A 793 21.45 -56.16 7.06
N ASN A 794 20.84 -55.04 6.68
CA ASN A 794 19.39 -54.89 6.57
C ASN A 794 19.10 -54.01 5.34
N PRO A 795 18.62 -54.57 4.23
CA PRO A 795 18.06 -55.93 4.08
C PRO A 795 19.08 -57.07 4.25
N THR A 796 18.61 -58.23 4.71
CA THR A 796 19.39 -59.49 4.84
C THR A 796 18.85 -60.57 3.90
N SER A 797 19.71 -61.48 3.43
CA SER A 797 19.29 -62.68 2.68
C SER A 797 19.04 -63.86 3.60
N ASP A 798 20.05 -64.22 4.39
CA ASP A 798 20.08 -65.44 5.18
C ASP A 798 20.45 -65.17 6.64
N ARG A 799 21.29 -64.16 6.92
CA ARG A 799 21.73 -63.85 8.28
C ARG A 799 21.95 -62.36 8.49
N PHE A 800 21.52 -61.86 9.64
CA PHE A 800 21.82 -60.50 10.08
C PHE A 800 22.39 -60.50 11.50
N ARG A 801 23.16 -59.48 11.82
CA ARG A 801 23.73 -59.25 13.14
C ARG A 801 22.90 -58.22 13.88
N VAL A 802 22.68 -58.45 15.16
CA VAL A 802 22.19 -57.48 16.13
C VAL A 802 23.37 -57.04 16.97
N GLU A 803 23.72 -55.76 16.95
CA GLU A 803 24.79 -55.17 17.74
C GLU A 803 24.22 -54.16 18.75
N ARG A 804 24.73 -54.22 19.98
CA ARG A 804 24.28 -53.35 21.06
C ARG A 804 25.07 -52.04 21.05
N GLY A 805 24.37 -50.90 20.96
CA GLY A 805 24.99 -49.57 21.13
C GLY A 805 25.54 -49.34 22.54
N VAL A 806 26.60 -48.52 22.64
CA VAL A 806 27.22 -48.18 23.93
C VAL A 806 26.20 -47.42 24.81
N GLY A 807 25.91 -47.94 26.01
CA GLY A 807 24.98 -47.33 26.96
C GLY A 807 23.51 -47.78 26.87
N SER A 808 23.15 -48.72 26.00
CA SER A 808 21.74 -49.12 25.76
C SER A 808 21.13 -50.10 26.78
N GLY A 809 21.78 -50.36 27.92
CA GLY A 809 21.35 -51.35 28.93
C GLY A 809 21.54 -52.81 28.51
N ARG A 810 21.22 -53.78 29.37
CA ARG A 810 21.36 -55.20 29.04
C ARG A 810 20.21 -55.67 28.14
N LEU A 811 20.53 -56.46 27.11
CA LEU A 811 19.56 -57.14 26.27
C LEU A 811 19.05 -58.40 27.00
N ASN A 812 17.76 -58.47 27.26
CA ASN A 812 17.11 -59.52 28.05
C ASN A 812 16.26 -60.48 27.20
N GLY A 813 15.86 -60.07 26.00
CA GLY A 813 15.12 -60.91 25.08
C GLY A 813 15.12 -60.32 23.67
N LEU A 814 15.00 -61.20 22.67
CA LEU A 814 14.99 -60.83 21.28
C LEU A 814 13.97 -61.72 20.54
N VAL A 815 13.02 -61.11 19.84
CA VAL A 815 11.93 -61.82 19.14
C VAL A 815 11.75 -61.17 17.77
N LEU A 816 11.60 -61.99 16.73
CA LEU A 816 11.12 -61.57 15.42
C LEU A 816 9.62 -61.74 15.34
N LEU A 817 8.94 -60.67 14.97
CA LEU A 817 7.50 -60.60 14.75
C LEU A 817 7.23 -60.42 13.25
N ASP A 818 6.15 -61.02 12.75
CA ASP A 818 5.59 -60.64 11.45
C ASP A 818 4.85 -59.29 11.52
N MET A 819 4.36 -58.81 10.37
CA MET A 819 3.63 -57.55 10.27
C MET A 819 2.25 -57.59 10.95
N GLN A 820 1.77 -58.76 11.35
CA GLN A 820 0.54 -58.94 12.14
C GLN A 820 0.83 -58.99 13.65
N GLY A 821 2.11 -58.88 14.04
CA GLY A 821 2.56 -58.89 15.44
C GLY A 821 2.71 -60.29 16.03
N ALA A 822 2.61 -61.35 15.22
CA ALA A 822 2.82 -62.72 15.69
C ALA A 822 4.32 -63.05 15.76
N SER A 823 4.74 -63.71 16.83
CA SER A 823 6.11 -64.19 16.99
C SER A 823 6.41 -65.29 15.98
N VAL A 824 7.36 -65.00 15.08
CA VAL A 824 7.83 -65.95 14.07
C VAL A 824 9.14 -66.62 14.46
N LYS A 825 9.94 -65.99 15.33
CA LYS A 825 11.19 -66.56 15.84
C LYS A 825 11.60 -65.93 17.16
N GLU A 826 11.70 -66.74 18.21
CA GLU A 826 12.31 -66.32 19.48
C GLU A 826 13.82 -66.63 19.48
N LEU A 827 14.62 -65.69 19.96
CA LEU A 827 16.07 -65.74 19.87
C LEU A 827 16.68 -65.73 21.28
N THR A 828 17.45 -66.76 21.58
CA THR A 828 18.09 -66.92 22.91
C THR A 828 19.26 -65.94 23.05
N VAL A 829 19.16 -65.02 24.00
CA VAL A 829 20.24 -64.07 24.34
C VAL A 829 21.13 -64.69 25.41
N ALA A 830 22.32 -65.15 25.03
CA ALA A 830 23.29 -65.72 25.97
C ALA A 830 24.17 -64.64 26.62
N GLY A 831 23.73 -64.11 27.76
CA GLY A 831 24.58 -63.28 28.62
C GLY A 831 25.21 -62.06 27.94
N SER A 832 26.37 -61.61 28.43
CA SER A 832 27.03 -60.33 28.12
C SER A 832 27.59 -60.17 26.70
N ALA A 833 27.04 -60.85 25.70
CA ALA A 833 27.49 -60.74 24.31
C ALA A 833 27.23 -59.33 23.75
N GLU A 834 28.24 -58.76 23.06
CA GLU A 834 28.15 -57.43 22.44
C GLU A 834 27.38 -57.44 21.11
N PHE A 835 27.29 -58.61 20.47
CA PHE A 835 26.50 -58.83 19.26
C PHE A 835 25.91 -60.25 19.21
N ILE A 836 24.86 -60.43 18.40
CA ILE A 836 24.16 -61.70 18.16
C ILE A 836 23.97 -61.89 16.66
N ASP A 837 24.42 -63.01 16.10
CA ASP A 837 24.16 -63.37 14.71
C ASP A 837 22.90 -64.23 14.59
N VAL A 838 21.92 -63.73 13.85
CA VAL A 838 20.61 -64.34 13.68
C VAL A 838 20.50 -64.92 12.28
N ASP A 839 20.17 -66.21 12.20
CA ASP A 839 19.84 -66.89 10.95
C ASP A 839 18.34 -66.75 10.66
N VAL A 840 18.00 -66.34 9.44
CA VAL A 840 16.64 -66.14 8.94
C VAL A 840 16.42 -66.82 7.59
N SER A 841 17.28 -67.76 7.20
CA SER A 841 17.17 -68.55 5.96
C SER A 841 15.89 -69.40 5.88
N ASP A 842 15.25 -69.64 7.02
CA ASP A 842 13.98 -70.36 7.19
C ASP A 842 12.73 -69.47 7.08
N LEU A 843 12.88 -68.14 7.14
CA LEU A 843 11.77 -67.18 7.04
C LEU A 843 11.48 -66.80 5.57
N ALA A 844 10.26 -66.34 5.29
CA ALA A 844 9.89 -65.89 3.96
C ALA A 844 10.50 -64.51 3.63
N VAL A 845 10.64 -64.19 2.34
CA VAL A 845 10.97 -62.83 1.90
C VAL A 845 9.85 -61.90 2.35
N GLY A 846 10.20 -60.81 3.04
CA GLY A 846 9.21 -59.94 3.65
C GLY A 846 9.79 -58.97 4.67
N THR A 847 8.92 -58.13 5.23
CA THR A 847 9.27 -57.22 6.32
C THR A 847 8.86 -57.84 7.65
N TYR A 848 9.75 -57.74 8.63
CA TYR A 848 9.60 -58.24 9.99
C TYR A 848 9.94 -57.14 10.99
N VAL A 849 9.49 -57.30 12.23
CA VAL A 849 9.85 -56.42 13.35
C VAL A 849 10.70 -57.22 14.33
N LEU A 850 11.93 -56.80 14.52
CA LEU A 850 12.79 -57.28 15.59
C LEU A 850 12.45 -56.52 16.87
N GLN A 851 11.85 -57.22 17.83
CA GLN A 851 11.58 -56.71 19.16
C GLN A 851 12.71 -57.12 20.12
N ALA A 852 13.41 -56.13 20.67
CA ALA A 852 14.45 -56.27 21.67
C ALA A 852 13.94 -55.78 23.03
N THR A 853 13.90 -56.67 24.02
CA THR A 853 13.59 -56.33 25.41
C THR A 853 14.89 -55.98 26.13
N MET A 854 15.05 -54.72 26.52
CA MET A 854 16.23 -54.24 27.26
C MET A 854 15.85 -53.78 28.67
N ASP A 855 16.84 -53.60 29.56
CA ASP A 855 16.61 -53.07 30.93
C ASP A 855 15.87 -51.72 30.93
N GLN A 856 16.05 -50.91 29.88
CA GLN A 856 15.44 -49.59 29.72
C GLN A 856 14.12 -49.61 28.93
N GLY A 857 13.54 -50.79 28.71
CA GLY A 857 12.27 -50.97 28.00
C GLY A 857 12.41 -51.74 26.68
N ILE A 858 11.31 -51.78 25.92
CA ILE A 858 11.24 -52.49 24.64
C ILE A 858 11.69 -51.56 23.51
N ARG A 859 12.46 -52.10 22.56
CA ARG A 859 12.82 -51.44 21.30
C ARG A 859 12.41 -52.33 20.13
N ASN A 860 11.89 -51.73 19.08
CA ASN A 860 11.50 -52.42 17.87
C ASN A 860 12.35 -51.88 16.71
N GLN A 861 12.87 -52.76 15.86
CA GLN A 861 13.63 -52.40 14.67
C GLN A 861 13.10 -53.17 13.46
N ARG A 862 12.95 -52.48 12.33
CA ARG A 862 12.46 -53.11 11.10
C ARG A 862 13.55 -53.97 10.48
N LEU A 863 13.28 -55.25 10.22
CA LEU A 863 14.15 -56.13 9.45
C LEU A 863 13.50 -56.44 8.09
N ILE A 864 14.26 -56.34 7.00
CA ILE A 864 13.83 -56.73 5.66
C ILE A 864 14.60 -57.99 5.28
N ILE A 865 13.89 -59.07 4.98
CA ILE A 865 14.46 -60.27 4.35
C ILE A 865 14.24 -60.14 2.85
N ALA A 866 15.33 -60.04 2.09
CA ALA A 866 15.33 -59.97 0.64
C ALA A 866 16.28 -61.04 0.09
N ARG A 867 15.76 -61.95 -0.74
CA ARG A 867 16.54 -63.02 -1.39
C ARG A 867 16.54 -62.86 -2.89
#